data_AF-A0AA35IY90-F1
#
_entry.id   AF-A0AA35IY90-F1
#
_cell.length_a   1.000
_cell.length_b   1.000
_cell.length_c   1.000
_cell.angle_alpha   90.00
_cell.angle_beta   90.00
_cell.angle_gamma   90.00
#
_symmetry.space_group_name_H-M   'P 1'
#
loop_
_entity.id
_entity.type
_entity.pdbx_description
1 polymer ?
#
loop_
_entity_poly.entity_id
_entity_poly.type
_entity_poly.pdbx_seq_one_letter_code
_entity_poly.pdbx_strand_id
1 'polypeptide(L)'
;MEKESIYNLALKCADRQLTSMEFSNLYKEFFNEKFPSLIQEEEDAAATSAVLNDAKKESPLSDPSDRNTAVTAADTTHLNEALNVVCSDFVNILNLEKPLILADYIVEVLLVNYNSDMIKCFLPKLNSVNNSLLLVHFFSKACSFFAKLSDTLVIDQVRKDLGNVIVPNILSLDMNSMNKELVAIISKLLQTILKLSPSPILLTSVNCKNGSFTLLNQLSQTNKLLFRKVSQTFEAKLHFKDAKPFLNKDSTNEFVGSPSLASPQYIPSPLSSIKPPGSVNSAAKYKDMKLLRYYKNIWLNNKIINWEVSNSDFLSKYSTISSSIFQEGFNSVQNLDQLLTDLIETSFTCFAQFVSNKQYHQANSNLTLLERKWVIFITKHLPLLIFENSSRNPCVVTCALDNIDEKVIKAIRIYFTEKDDIKSTNEDLFDDYPSTSLDIRHDFIKSLIMLNLQPASVINNYLREDQMIDTSILPTSDDLVIRNLQGIQEVVHNTNSFIISSLDTLELESITESITHDSSNGLSQVLHNFESVAPTKQREIVKAILSIFNDAIKELNYNRITKICALLFFNFSHSLTAILSFSPPTTLMETLIRFVDSFKNDRNSSNINDESSEYETVNVSLSFSWAILLIINLAQTYGISVVDVALKSSDLSIKGSFIINFLSNLPNVSDKYYLEESNINDSDMLTKSHNTVQSWLCDLFVNGSITDQLIQNIETRQLANLIPFIVKQVLLSVEIGALTDISSLIGGFEYFLQPLLLVGLIKTFYWLEQFLSCVKNDTISENILQEIFNLLNTLFNPVTLNEDSKAFHTAVLRLNAIPLLKVLRRFRVQSQSNYGIYSSDAQGDPNLEPLIAKLVSVLNVSPVYDVDPRIINSENDYSRKQLGYGKFLILNENPVNKIMTNQINSFWSLHSSTYYNLDYLFELIELVTPKSFLFDVLKTLEYKLTTYGVPGSKNKRGSLGSEHVFDYFFYFLVLYDVKTADEATQLIDYMENDLKKATEDVDIKSEDLHEKKEAIEVKQESQPKNEAQDDDFDMLFGENDTSTQAYEEDEDNENNDGNNKTNNIPMTTLEENQYKSKNIYVLKRNSFAVLLHERKLLTDSALKNGEITKKEHDKFIIYHDKYLCMLKTCVF
;
A
#
# COMPACT_ATOMS: atom_id res chain seq x y z
N MET A 1 -9.31 52.88 41.18
CA MET A 1 -8.94 51.77 40.28
C MET A 1 -10.20 51.25 39.56
N GLU A 2 -10.94 52.13 38.88
CA GLU A 2 -12.33 51.86 38.44
C GLU A 2 -12.48 51.71 36.91
N LYS A 3 -11.41 51.44 36.16
CA LYS A 3 -11.46 51.45 34.67
C LYS A 3 -10.64 50.36 33.97
N GLU A 4 -10.47 49.18 34.56
CA GLU A 4 -9.93 48.04 33.80
C GLU A 4 -11.09 47.16 33.31
N SER A 5 -11.23 47.07 31.99
CA SER A 5 -12.21 46.28 31.25
C SER A 5 -11.48 45.35 30.28
N ILE A 6 -12.15 44.34 29.73
CA ILE A 6 -11.53 43.40 28.77
C ILE A 6 -11.11 44.15 27.52
N TYR A 7 -11.85 45.19 27.16
CA TYR A 7 -11.47 46.14 26.12
C TYR A 7 -10.07 46.74 26.35
N ASN A 8 -9.79 47.22 27.57
CA ASN A 8 -8.48 47.80 27.90
C ASN A 8 -7.37 46.74 28.00
N LEU A 9 -7.70 45.52 28.45
CA LEU A 9 -6.77 44.39 28.49
C LEU A 9 -6.35 44.00 27.07
N ALA A 10 -7.32 43.79 26.17
CA ALA A 10 -7.09 43.41 24.78
C ALA A 10 -6.24 44.44 24.03
N LEU A 11 -6.48 45.74 24.24
CA LEU A 11 -5.66 46.80 23.65
C LEU A 11 -4.22 46.76 24.15
N LYS A 12 -4.00 46.65 25.48
CA LYS A 12 -2.64 46.56 26.05
C LYS A 12 -1.90 45.32 25.56
N CYS A 13 -2.59 44.19 25.40
CA CYS A 13 -2.01 42.95 24.88
C CYS A 13 -1.66 43.08 23.38
N ALA A 14 -2.54 43.70 22.60
CA ALA A 14 -2.33 43.95 21.18
C ALA A 14 -1.17 44.92 20.93
N ASP A 15 -1.04 45.98 21.74
CA ASP A 15 0.10 46.92 21.69
C ASP A 15 1.43 46.23 21.98
N ARG A 16 1.40 45.17 22.81
CA ARG A 16 2.56 44.33 23.15
C ARG A 16 2.76 43.15 22.20
N GLN A 17 1.91 43.00 21.17
CA GLN A 17 1.92 41.89 20.21
C GLN A 17 1.87 40.49 20.86
N LEU A 18 1.15 40.36 21.98
CA LEU A 18 0.97 39.05 22.62
C LEU A 18 0.17 38.09 21.73
N THR A 19 0.43 36.80 21.83
CA THR A 19 -0.32 35.77 21.09
C THR A 19 -1.74 35.60 21.64
N SER A 20 -2.65 35.01 20.86
CA SER A 20 -4.04 34.76 21.31
C SER A 20 -4.12 33.84 22.51
N MET A 21 -3.21 32.87 22.61
CA MET A 21 -3.13 31.94 23.74
C MET A 21 -2.67 32.63 25.03
N GLU A 22 -1.67 33.51 24.96
CA GLU A 22 -1.24 34.32 26.10
C GLU A 22 -2.35 35.27 26.57
N PHE A 23 -3.08 35.88 25.63
CA PHE A 23 -4.25 36.69 25.94
C PHE A 23 -5.35 35.87 26.64
N SER A 24 -5.62 34.65 26.19
CA SER A 24 -6.62 33.76 26.79
C SER A 24 -6.30 33.43 28.25
N ASN A 25 -5.03 33.23 28.58
CA ASN A 25 -4.58 33.00 29.96
C ASN A 25 -4.78 34.25 30.83
N LEU A 26 -4.38 35.42 30.34
CA LEU A 26 -4.60 36.71 31.03
C LEU A 26 -6.09 37.05 31.18
N TYR A 27 -6.91 36.68 30.19
CA TYR A 27 -8.36 36.82 30.26
C TYR A 27 -8.95 35.96 31.39
N LYS A 28 -8.49 34.70 31.55
CA LYS A 28 -8.95 33.82 32.64
C LYS A 28 -8.60 34.41 34.01
N GLU A 29 -7.37 34.90 34.18
CA GLU A 29 -6.96 35.59 35.41
C GLU A 29 -7.81 36.84 35.69
N PHE A 30 -8.00 37.68 34.66
CA PHE A 30 -8.81 38.89 34.77
C PHE A 30 -10.28 38.58 35.09
N PHE A 31 -10.87 37.57 34.45
CA PHE A 31 -12.25 37.15 34.68
C PHE A 31 -12.42 36.65 36.12
N ASN A 32 -11.48 35.84 36.61
CA ASN A 32 -11.49 35.32 37.98
C ASN A 32 -11.32 36.44 39.03
N GLU A 33 -10.49 37.45 38.76
CA GLU A 33 -10.28 38.58 39.68
C GLU A 33 -11.48 39.54 39.71
N LYS A 34 -12.14 39.75 38.58
CA LYS A 34 -13.28 40.68 38.43
C LYS A 34 -14.61 40.11 38.89
N PHE A 35 -14.77 38.79 38.81
CA PHE A 35 -16.01 38.10 39.13
C PHE A 35 -15.81 37.01 40.21
N PRO A 36 -15.18 37.32 41.36
CA PRO A 36 -14.80 36.31 42.36
C PRO A 36 -16.00 35.66 43.05
N SER A 37 -17.14 36.35 43.13
CA SER A 37 -18.38 35.84 43.74
C SER A 37 -19.00 34.68 42.97
N LEU A 38 -18.67 34.49 41.68
CA LEU A 38 -19.17 33.40 40.85
C LEU A 38 -18.40 32.08 41.05
N ILE A 39 -17.18 32.13 41.60
CA ILE A 39 -16.32 30.95 41.82
C ILE A 39 -16.63 30.28 43.17
N GLN A 40 -17.01 31.06 44.19
CA GLN A 40 -17.35 30.52 45.52
C GLN A 40 -18.65 29.70 45.53
N GLU A 41 -19.58 29.94 44.59
CA GLU A 41 -20.86 29.23 44.53
C GLU A 41 -20.81 27.94 43.68
N GLU A 42 -19.85 27.82 42.74
CA GLU A 42 -19.60 26.57 42.00
C GLU A 42 -18.97 25.46 42.87
N GLU A 43 -18.12 25.81 43.84
CA GLU A 43 -17.55 24.84 44.79
C GLU A 43 -18.63 24.26 45.73
N ASP A 44 -19.62 25.06 46.12
CA ASP A 44 -20.74 24.60 46.97
C ASP A 44 -21.77 23.74 46.20
N ALA A 45 -21.96 23.99 44.89
CA ALA A 45 -22.80 23.18 44.00
C ALA A 45 -22.18 21.81 43.66
N ALA A 46 -20.84 21.74 43.54
CA ALA A 46 -20.11 20.48 43.39
C ALA A 46 -20.19 19.62 44.68
N ALA A 47 -20.17 20.25 45.86
CA ALA A 47 -20.28 19.55 47.14
C ALA A 47 -21.68 18.93 47.39
N THR A 48 -22.75 19.53 46.86
CA THR A 48 -24.13 19.03 47.04
C THR A 48 -24.53 17.94 46.04
N SER A 49 -23.91 17.87 44.86
CA SER A 49 -24.14 16.79 43.88
C SER A 49 -23.43 15.47 44.24
N ALA A 50 -22.39 15.51 45.08
CA ALA A 50 -21.67 14.33 45.55
C ALA A 50 -22.41 13.51 46.64
N VAL A 51 -23.44 14.08 47.31
CA VAL A 51 -24.12 13.45 48.46
C VAL A 51 -25.41 12.69 48.06
N LEU A 52 -25.88 12.80 46.82
CA LEU A 52 -27.16 12.24 46.38
C LEU A 52 -27.09 10.91 45.60
N ASN A 53 -25.90 10.41 45.26
CA ASN A 53 -25.76 9.19 44.44
C ASN A 53 -25.64 7.87 45.24
N ASP A 54 -25.75 7.89 46.57
CA ASP A 54 -25.55 6.69 47.41
C ASP A 54 -26.85 6.10 48.01
N ALA A 55 -28.02 6.41 47.43
CA ALA A 55 -29.27 5.83 47.91
C ALA A 55 -30.27 5.49 46.79
N LYS A 56 -30.45 4.17 46.61
CA LYS A 56 -31.66 3.43 46.19
C LYS A 56 -31.71 2.88 44.74
N LYS A 57 -31.36 1.59 44.67
CA LYS A 57 -32.12 0.59 43.90
C LYS A 57 -33.55 0.49 44.44
N GLU A 58 -34.51 0.46 43.52
CA GLU A 58 -35.84 -0.21 43.52
C GLU A 58 -36.93 0.69 42.91
N SER A 59 -37.50 0.21 41.80
CA SER A 59 -38.67 0.74 41.07
C SER A 59 -39.99 0.54 41.87
N PRO A 60 -41.19 0.95 41.40
CA PRO A 60 -41.59 1.85 40.29
C PRO A 60 -42.70 2.88 40.66
N LEU A 61 -43.06 3.72 39.69
CA LEU A 61 -44.34 4.45 39.49
C LEU A 61 -44.63 5.79 40.21
N SER A 62 -45.10 6.72 39.37
CA SER A 62 -45.96 7.90 39.57
C SER A 62 -45.35 9.25 39.96
N ASP A 63 -45.68 10.24 39.11
CA ASP A 63 -45.65 11.71 39.17
C ASP A 63 -45.12 12.39 40.43
N PRO A 64 -44.41 13.54 40.27
CA PRO A 64 -45.11 14.77 40.63
C PRO A 64 -44.75 16.02 39.82
N SER A 65 -45.79 16.81 39.56
CA SER A 65 -45.76 18.25 39.34
C SER A 65 -45.26 19.03 40.57
N ASP A 66 -44.57 20.13 40.28
CA ASP A 66 -44.47 21.38 41.05
C ASP A 66 -43.84 21.33 42.45
N ARG A 67 -42.53 21.69 42.53
CA ARG A 67 -42.00 22.52 43.64
C ARG A 67 -40.59 23.13 43.53
N ASN A 68 -39.84 22.99 42.42
CA ASN A 68 -38.41 23.40 42.39
C ASN A 68 -38.04 24.65 41.53
N THR A 69 -38.98 25.53 41.18
CA THR A 69 -38.70 26.62 40.21
C THR A 69 -38.20 27.96 40.77
N ALA A 70 -37.95 28.11 42.07
CA ALA A 70 -37.62 29.42 42.65
C ALA A 70 -36.13 29.67 42.98
N VAL A 71 -35.30 28.64 43.15
CA VAL A 71 -33.90 28.82 43.62
C VAL A 71 -32.89 28.90 42.48
N THR A 72 -33.10 28.19 41.36
CA THR A 72 -32.18 28.17 40.20
C THR A 72 -32.23 29.42 39.30
N ALA A 73 -33.17 30.33 39.53
CA ALA A 73 -33.37 31.51 38.69
C ALA A 73 -32.49 32.72 39.09
N ALA A 74 -31.94 32.75 40.31
CA ALA A 74 -31.09 33.85 40.78
C ALA A 74 -29.62 33.67 40.32
N ASP A 75 -29.08 32.45 40.44
CA ASP A 75 -27.68 32.12 40.12
C ASP A 75 -27.37 32.29 38.62
N THR A 76 -28.34 32.00 37.75
CA THR A 76 -28.22 32.22 36.30
C THR A 76 -28.26 33.70 35.90
N THR A 77 -28.78 34.60 36.73
CA THR A 77 -28.87 36.03 36.37
C THR A 77 -27.55 36.77 36.54
N HIS A 78 -26.76 36.49 37.58
CA HIS A 78 -25.47 37.15 37.80
C HIS A 78 -24.38 36.72 36.80
N LEU A 79 -24.32 35.43 36.44
CA LEU A 79 -23.41 34.95 35.39
C LEU A 79 -23.75 35.56 34.02
N ASN A 80 -25.04 35.64 33.68
CA ASN A 80 -25.50 36.26 32.45
C ASN A 80 -25.21 37.76 32.40
N GLU A 81 -25.26 38.48 33.52
CA GLU A 81 -24.84 39.88 33.61
C GLU A 81 -23.33 40.04 33.36
N ALA A 82 -22.49 39.21 33.96
CA ALA A 82 -21.04 39.21 33.75
C ALA A 82 -20.67 38.93 32.28
N LEU A 83 -21.22 37.85 31.70
CA LEU A 83 -21.03 37.51 30.29
C LEU A 83 -21.54 38.61 29.35
N ASN A 84 -22.62 39.30 29.72
CA ASN A 84 -23.12 40.43 28.95
C ASN A 84 -22.15 41.61 28.91
N VAL A 85 -21.46 41.91 30.00
CA VAL A 85 -20.41 42.94 30.05
C VAL A 85 -19.25 42.54 29.13
N VAL A 86 -18.76 41.30 29.26
CA VAL A 86 -17.67 40.76 28.41
C VAL A 86 -18.02 40.81 26.92
N CYS A 87 -19.21 40.35 26.55
CA CYS A 87 -19.65 40.34 25.16
C CYS A 87 -19.82 41.76 24.59
N SER A 88 -20.17 42.74 25.43
CA SER A 88 -20.26 44.14 25.01
C SER A 88 -18.87 44.73 24.75
N ASP A 89 -17.87 44.35 25.56
CA ASP A 89 -16.48 44.69 25.32
C ASP A 89 -15.95 44.06 24.01
N PHE A 90 -16.29 42.81 23.70
CA PHE A 90 -15.92 42.18 22.42
C PHE A 90 -16.49 42.91 21.21
N VAL A 91 -17.74 43.37 21.28
CA VAL A 91 -18.35 44.21 20.23
C VAL A 91 -17.60 45.54 20.08
N ASN A 92 -17.24 46.19 21.19
CA ASN A 92 -16.46 47.42 21.16
C ASN A 92 -15.09 47.20 20.54
N ILE A 93 -14.43 46.07 20.83
CA ILE A 93 -13.15 45.68 20.25
C ILE A 93 -13.28 45.46 18.73
N LEU A 94 -14.31 44.75 18.28
CA LEU A 94 -14.53 44.48 16.85
C LEU A 94 -14.88 45.74 16.04
N ASN A 95 -15.29 46.82 16.70
CA ASN A 95 -15.56 48.11 16.06
C ASN A 95 -14.33 49.03 15.95
N LEU A 96 -13.14 48.60 16.41
CA LEU A 96 -11.91 49.41 16.32
C LEU A 96 -11.28 49.34 14.94
N GLU A 97 -10.54 50.38 14.53
CA GLU A 97 -9.91 50.41 13.21
C GLU A 97 -8.57 49.65 13.12
N LYS A 98 -7.94 49.28 14.26
CA LYS A 98 -6.66 48.53 14.35
C LYS A 98 -6.52 47.84 15.72
N PRO A 99 -5.71 46.77 15.90
CA PRO A 99 -5.14 45.79 14.93
C PRO A 99 -5.97 44.48 14.76
N LEU A 100 -5.72 43.72 13.68
CA LEU A 100 -6.41 42.45 13.33
C LEU A 100 -6.32 41.35 14.41
N ILE A 101 -5.23 41.32 15.19
CA ILE A 101 -4.99 40.35 16.26
C ILE A 101 -6.08 40.38 17.35
N LEU A 102 -6.81 41.51 17.46
CA LEU A 102 -7.96 41.63 18.35
C LEU A 102 -9.09 40.65 18.00
N ALA A 103 -9.30 40.33 16.72
CA ALA A 103 -10.28 39.31 16.34
C ALA A 103 -9.78 37.89 16.65
N ASP A 104 -8.47 37.64 16.56
CA ASP A 104 -7.87 36.35 16.97
C ASP A 104 -8.07 36.09 18.47
N TYR A 105 -7.90 37.12 19.29
CA TYR A 105 -8.17 37.05 20.74
C TYR A 105 -9.61 36.64 21.04
N ILE A 106 -10.57 37.23 20.33
CA ILE A 106 -12.00 36.95 20.53
C ILE A 106 -12.35 35.53 20.06
N VAL A 107 -11.79 35.07 18.94
CA VAL A 107 -11.97 33.70 18.44
C VAL A 107 -11.42 32.67 19.42
N GLU A 108 -10.24 32.91 19.98
CA GLU A 108 -9.62 32.04 20.99
C GLU A 108 -10.50 31.87 22.23
N VAL A 109 -11.04 32.99 22.74
CA VAL A 109 -11.88 32.97 23.95
C VAL A 109 -13.27 32.36 23.67
N LEU A 110 -13.88 32.65 22.52
CA LEU A 110 -15.22 32.16 22.18
C LEU A 110 -15.26 30.69 21.70
N LEU A 111 -14.28 30.27 20.90
CA LEU A 111 -14.37 29.02 20.14
C LEU A 111 -13.40 27.94 20.63
N VAL A 112 -12.16 28.28 21.03
CA VAL A 112 -11.18 27.27 21.47
C VAL A 112 -11.55 26.74 22.86
N ASN A 113 -12.02 27.61 23.76
CA ASN A 113 -12.65 27.22 25.03
C ASN A 113 -14.17 27.37 24.94
N TYR A 114 -14.80 26.61 24.03
CA TYR A 114 -16.21 26.76 23.67
C TYR A 114 -17.13 26.87 24.90
N ASN A 115 -17.80 28.01 25.05
CA ASN A 115 -18.77 28.26 26.11
C ASN A 115 -20.14 28.63 25.49
N SER A 116 -21.11 27.73 25.65
CA SER A 116 -22.47 27.86 25.11
C SER A 116 -23.16 29.16 25.56
N ASP A 117 -23.02 29.54 26.82
CA ASP A 117 -23.72 30.70 27.39
C ASP A 117 -23.10 32.03 26.95
N MET A 118 -21.78 32.04 26.74
CA MET A 118 -21.08 33.19 26.16
C MET A 118 -21.46 33.37 24.68
N ILE A 119 -21.60 32.29 23.92
CA ILE A 119 -22.03 32.33 22.50
C ILE A 119 -23.48 32.82 22.37
N LYS A 120 -24.38 32.38 23.26
CA LYS A 120 -25.76 32.89 23.35
C LYS A 120 -25.82 34.39 23.61
N CYS A 121 -24.90 34.93 24.42
CA CYS A 121 -24.82 36.36 24.70
C CYS A 121 -24.16 37.17 23.58
N PHE A 122 -23.14 36.62 22.91
CA PHE A 122 -22.33 37.35 21.93
C PHE A 122 -22.98 37.43 20.54
N LEU A 123 -23.45 36.30 19.99
CA LEU A 123 -23.93 36.25 18.60
C LEU A 123 -25.06 37.24 18.27
N PRO A 124 -26.07 37.47 19.14
CA PRO A 124 -27.10 38.47 18.88
C PRO A 124 -26.55 39.90 18.77
N LYS A 125 -25.46 40.21 19.48
CA LYS A 125 -24.83 41.54 19.48
C LYS A 125 -23.95 41.79 18.26
N LEU A 126 -23.65 40.76 17.47
CA LEU A 126 -22.80 40.87 16.27
C LEU A 126 -23.40 41.81 15.20
N ASN A 127 -24.72 41.98 15.20
CA ASN A 127 -25.43 42.97 14.36
C ASN A 127 -25.00 44.43 14.61
N SER A 128 -24.39 44.73 15.76
CA SER A 128 -23.93 46.09 16.13
C SER A 128 -22.49 46.40 15.71
N VAL A 129 -21.82 45.47 15.02
CA VAL A 129 -20.45 45.65 14.54
C VAL A 129 -20.46 46.23 13.12
N ASN A 130 -19.87 47.41 12.97
CA ASN A 130 -19.81 48.17 11.71
C ASN A 130 -18.49 47.97 10.94
N ASN A 131 -17.42 47.48 11.60
CA ASN A 131 -16.13 47.28 10.93
C ASN A 131 -16.12 45.97 10.12
N SER A 132 -16.28 46.10 8.80
CA SER A 132 -16.30 44.95 7.88
C SER A 132 -14.98 44.17 7.83
N LEU A 133 -13.83 44.82 8.04
CA LEU A 133 -12.51 44.19 7.89
C LEU A 133 -12.19 43.27 9.09
N LEU A 134 -12.48 43.71 10.31
CA LEU A 134 -12.34 42.85 11.50
C LEU A 134 -13.37 41.71 11.50
N LEU A 135 -14.60 41.97 11.04
CA LEU A 135 -15.61 40.91 10.88
C LEU A 135 -15.19 39.86 9.84
N VAL A 136 -14.62 40.27 8.72
CA VAL A 136 -14.05 39.37 7.71
C VAL A 136 -12.97 38.49 8.34
N HIS A 137 -12.05 39.06 9.12
CA HIS A 137 -10.99 38.30 9.79
C HIS A 137 -11.54 37.34 10.85
N PHE A 138 -12.46 37.83 11.70
CA PHE A 138 -13.15 37.03 12.72
C PHE A 138 -13.82 35.79 12.11
N PHE A 139 -14.65 35.97 11.07
CA PHE A 139 -15.33 34.84 10.44
C PHE A 139 -14.37 33.92 9.67
N SER A 140 -13.30 34.46 9.07
CA SER A 140 -12.28 33.65 8.41
C SER A 140 -11.55 32.74 9.40
N LYS A 141 -11.18 33.28 10.56
CA LYS A 141 -10.51 32.54 11.64
C LYS A 141 -11.44 31.52 12.30
N ALA A 142 -12.69 31.89 12.55
CA ALA A 142 -13.72 30.95 13.00
C ALA A 142 -13.90 29.80 11.98
N CYS A 143 -13.93 30.10 10.68
CA CYS A 143 -14.04 29.07 9.65
C CYS A 143 -12.83 28.13 9.65
N SER A 144 -11.61 28.67 9.80
CA SER A 144 -10.41 27.84 9.92
C SER A 144 -10.40 26.99 11.18
N PHE A 145 -10.94 27.48 12.30
CA PHE A 145 -11.06 26.71 13.54
C PHE A 145 -12.00 25.52 13.34
N PHE A 146 -13.23 25.76 12.86
CA PHE A 146 -14.21 24.68 12.65
C PHE A 146 -13.78 23.68 11.56
N ALA A 147 -13.01 24.11 10.55
CA ALA A 147 -12.47 23.19 9.54
C ALA A 147 -11.40 22.25 10.10
N LYS A 148 -10.69 22.64 11.16
CA LYS A 148 -9.62 21.86 11.83
C LYS A 148 -10.10 21.16 13.11
N LEU A 149 -11.36 21.35 13.51
CA LEU A 149 -11.88 20.83 14.77
C LEU A 149 -12.06 19.29 14.68
N SER A 150 -11.30 18.56 15.50
CA SER A 150 -11.38 17.10 15.64
C SER A 150 -11.85 16.62 17.01
N ASP A 151 -11.99 17.53 17.99
CA ASP A 151 -12.41 17.21 19.35
C ASP A 151 -13.91 16.89 19.41
N THR A 152 -14.26 15.66 19.79
CA THR A 152 -15.63 15.16 19.82
C THR A 152 -16.50 15.87 20.87
N LEU A 153 -15.93 16.29 22.01
CA LEU A 153 -16.67 16.97 23.07
C LEU A 153 -17.13 18.36 22.64
N VAL A 154 -16.22 19.12 22.02
CA VAL A 154 -16.53 20.45 21.48
C VAL A 154 -17.52 20.34 20.33
N ILE A 155 -17.37 19.33 19.45
CA ILE A 155 -18.32 19.08 18.36
C ILE A 155 -19.73 18.81 18.90
N ASP A 156 -19.87 18.02 19.96
CA ASP A 156 -21.17 17.71 20.57
C ASP A 156 -21.82 18.92 21.26
N GLN A 157 -21.02 19.81 21.86
CA GLN A 157 -21.52 21.08 22.38
C GLN A 157 -22.00 22.01 21.26
N VAL A 158 -21.19 22.18 20.20
CA VAL A 158 -21.55 22.99 19.02
C VAL A 158 -22.85 22.47 18.38
N ARG A 159 -23.03 21.15 18.28
CA ARG A 159 -24.24 20.53 17.72
C ARG A 159 -25.51 20.92 18.47
N LYS A 160 -25.45 21.02 19.81
CA LYS A 160 -26.59 21.43 20.65
C LYS A 160 -27.00 22.88 20.38
N ASP A 161 -26.02 23.76 20.15
CA ASP A 161 -26.26 25.19 19.93
C ASP A 161 -26.52 25.56 18.46
N LEU A 162 -26.24 24.64 17.53
CA LEU A 162 -26.27 24.91 16.10
C LEU A 162 -27.65 25.36 15.59
N GLY A 163 -28.70 24.61 15.95
CA GLY A 163 -30.07 24.86 15.50
C GLY A 163 -30.79 25.99 16.23
N ASN A 164 -30.43 26.24 17.50
CA ASN A 164 -31.14 27.17 18.37
C ASN A 164 -30.46 28.55 18.46
N VAL A 165 -29.14 28.62 18.32
CA VAL A 165 -28.35 29.83 18.61
C VAL A 165 -27.49 30.23 17.41
N ILE A 166 -26.66 29.34 16.87
CA ILE A 166 -25.63 29.72 15.88
C ILE A 166 -26.24 30.06 14.52
N VAL A 167 -26.93 29.11 13.90
CA VAL A 167 -27.51 29.31 12.55
C VAL A 167 -28.56 30.43 12.55
N PRO A 168 -29.48 30.52 13.53
CA PRO A 168 -30.47 31.60 13.54
C PRO A 168 -29.88 33.00 13.64
N ASN A 169 -28.87 33.21 14.50
CA ASN A 169 -28.27 34.54 14.68
C ASN A 169 -27.44 34.94 13.45
N ILE A 170 -26.68 34.02 12.83
CA ILE A 170 -25.94 34.33 11.60
C ILE A 170 -26.89 34.67 10.45
N LEU A 171 -28.00 33.93 10.29
CA LEU A 171 -28.99 34.21 9.25
C LEU A 171 -29.84 35.46 9.54
N SER A 172 -29.80 36.01 10.75
CA SER A 172 -30.49 37.25 11.13
C SER A 172 -29.72 38.52 10.74
N LEU A 173 -28.45 38.40 10.36
CA LEU A 173 -27.62 39.51 9.89
C LEU A 173 -28.22 40.14 8.62
N ASP A 174 -28.15 41.46 8.51
CA ASP A 174 -28.61 42.18 7.30
C ASP A 174 -27.63 42.00 6.13
N MET A 175 -27.77 40.87 5.43
CA MET A 175 -26.89 40.49 4.32
C MET A 175 -26.90 41.48 3.15
N ASN A 176 -27.89 42.38 3.04
CA ASN A 176 -27.97 43.35 1.96
C ASN A 176 -27.03 44.55 2.14
N SER A 177 -26.67 44.88 3.38
CA SER A 177 -25.75 45.98 3.71
C SER A 177 -24.28 45.54 3.78
N MET A 178 -24.01 44.23 3.72
CA MET A 178 -22.69 43.65 3.88
C MET A 178 -21.84 43.64 2.60
N ASN A 179 -20.51 43.75 2.75
CA ASN A 179 -19.57 43.60 1.64
C ASN A 179 -19.62 42.18 1.04
N LYS A 180 -19.40 42.06 -0.28
CA LYS A 180 -19.37 40.80 -1.03
C LYS A 180 -18.40 39.77 -0.43
N GLU A 181 -17.24 40.23 0.06
CA GLU A 181 -16.24 39.38 0.73
C GLU A 181 -16.78 38.78 2.03
N LEU A 182 -17.48 39.58 2.83
CA LEU A 182 -18.09 39.16 4.08
C LEU A 182 -19.21 38.12 3.83
N VAL A 183 -20.04 38.34 2.81
CA VAL A 183 -21.07 37.37 2.38
C VAL A 183 -20.44 36.03 1.98
N ALA A 184 -19.32 36.04 1.24
CA ALA A 184 -18.63 34.81 0.84
C ALA A 184 -18.04 34.05 2.03
N ILE A 185 -17.45 34.75 3.01
CA ILE A 185 -16.84 34.13 4.19
C ILE A 185 -17.90 33.59 5.15
N ILE A 186 -18.99 34.33 5.38
CA ILE A 186 -20.15 33.84 6.16
C ILE A 186 -20.73 32.57 5.52
N SER A 187 -20.82 32.54 4.18
CA SER A 187 -21.30 31.37 3.44
C SER A 187 -20.38 30.16 3.61
N LYS A 188 -19.05 30.36 3.56
CA LYS A 188 -18.05 29.31 3.84
C LYS A 188 -18.13 28.81 5.28
N LEU A 189 -18.30 29.72 6.25
CA LEU A 189 -18.44 29.36 7.65
C LEU A 189 -19.69 28.50 7.87
N LEU A 190 -20.85 28.94 7.38
CA LEU A 190 -22.10 28.17 7.49
C LEU A 190 -21.97 26.79 6.85
N GLN A 191 -21.33 26.69 5.68
CA GLN A 191 -21.08 25.41 5.04
C GLN A 191 -20.23 24.48 5.92
N THR A 192 -19.15 25.00 6.52
CA THR A 192 -18.25 24.24 7.38
C THR A 192 -18.95 23.77 8.66
N ILE A 193 -19.69 24.65 9.34
CA ILE A 193 -20.37 24.30 10.58
C ILE A 193 -21.53 23.31 10.32
N LEU A 194 -22.28 23.45 9.22
CA LEU A 194 -23.36 22.52 8.88
C LEU A 194 -22.87 21.10 8.57
N LYS A 195 -21.61 20.93 8.12
CA LYS A 195 -21.00 19.62 7.94
C LYS A 195 -20.72 18.89 9.26
N LEU A 196 -20.61 19.61 10.39
CA LEU A 196 -20.41 19.01 11.71
C LEU A 196 -21.66 18.27 12.23
N SER A 197 -22.84 18.58 11.67
CA SER A 197 -24.10 17.92 12.02
C SER A 197 -24.37 16.69 11.13
N PRO A 198 -24.47 15.47 11.69
CA PRO A 198 -24.83 14.29 10.92
C PRO A 198 -26.29 14.33 10.46
N SER A 199 -27.20 14.81 11.31
CA SER A 199 -28.63 14.95 11.03
C SER A 199 -29.01 16.33 10.49
N PRO A 200 -30.13 16.45 9.74
CA PRO A 200 -30.64 17.73 9.32
C PRO A 200 -31.22 18.52 10.51
N ILE A 201 -31.01 19.83 10.48
CA ILE A 201 -31.36 20.77 11.55
C ILE A 201 -32.75 21.32 11.28
N LEU A 202 -33.62 21.23 12.29
CA LEU A 202 -34.99 21.76 12.20
C LEU A 202 -35.02 23.21 12.71
N LEU A 203 -35.23 24.16 11.80
CA LEU A 203 -35.36 25.58 12.10
C LEU A 203 -36.85 25.97 12.18
N THR A 204 -37.23 26.63 13.28
CA THR A 204 -38.61 27.05 13.56
C THR A 204 -38.93 28.48 13.11
N SER A 205 -37.93 29.32 12.85
CA SER A 205 -38.16 30.75 12.58
C SER A 205 -38.27 31.08 11.09
N VAL A 206 -39.33 31.82 10.73
CA VAL A 206 -39.57 32.33 9.36
C VAL A 206 -38.48 33.33 8.93
N ASN A 207 -37.87 34.05 9.88
CA ASN A 207 -36.79 35.00 9.61
C ASN A 207 -35.53 34.31 9.07
N CYS A 208 -35.19 33.11 9.57
CA CYS A 208 -34.05 32.34 9.06
C CYS A 208 -34.23 31.94 7.59
N LYS A 209 -35.47 31.65 7.19
CA LYS A 209 -35.79 31.32 5.79
C LYS A 209 -35.56 32.54 4.88
N ASN A 210 -36.05 33.71 5.28
CA ASN A 210 -35.81 34.94 4.52
C ASN A 210 -34.31 35.32 4.48
N GLY A 211 -33.60 35.14 5.60
CA GLY A 211 -32.15 35.34 5.68
C GLY A 211 -31.37 34.41 4.75
N SER A 212 -31.72 33.12 4.72
CA SER A 212 -31.10 32.16 3.79
C SER A 212 -31.37 32.47 2.32
N PHE A 213 -32.58 32.94 1.96
CA PHE A 213 -32.89 33.37 0.59
C PHE A 213 -32.08 34.61 0.21
N THR A 214 -31.98 35.58 1.12
CA THR A 214 -31.20 36.81 0.89
C THR A 214 -29.72 36.50 0.71
N LEU A 215 -29.16 35.62 1.56
CA LEU A 215 -27.77 35.16 1.45
C LEU A 215 -27.50 34.41 0.15
N LEU A 216 -28.37 33.46 -0.23
CA LEU A 216 -28.23 32.72 -1.48
C LEU A 216 -28.36 33.62 -2.72
N ASN A 217 -29.29 34.59 -2.71
CA ASN A 217 -29.43 35.55 -3.79
C ASN A 217 -28.19 36.44 -3.95
N GLN A 218 -27.67 37.01 -2.85
CA GLN A 218 -26.42 37.76 -2.86
C GLN A 218 -25.23 36.89 -3.31
N LEU A 219 -25.14 35.65 -2.83
CA LEU A 219 -24.08 34.71 -3.20
C LEU A 219 -24.13 34.33 -4.68
N SER A 220 -25.32 34.21 -5.27
CA SER A 220 -25.48 33.95 -6.71
C SER A 220 -24.87 35.05 -7.59
N GLN A 221 -24.84 36.29 -7.07
CA GLN A 221 -24.29 37.46 -7.75
C GLN A 221 -22.78 37.64 -7.48
N THR A 222 -22.24 37.05 -6.42
CA THR A 222 -20.81 37.17 -6.05
C THR A 222 -19.98 35.97 -6.47
N ASN A 223 -20.44 34.73 -6.22
CA ASN A 223 -19.69 33.50 -6.52
C ASN A 223 -20.64 32.34 -6.86
N LYS A 224 -20.83 32.09 -8.16
CA LYS A 224 -21.73 31.03 -8.69
C LYS A 224 -21.36 29.62 -8.22
N LEU A 225 -20.07 29.33 -8.03
CA LEU A 225 -19.60 28.00 -7.63
C LEU A 225 -19.85 27.75 -6.14
N LEU A 226 -19.55 28.74 -5.30
CA LEU A 226 -19.86 28.70 -3.87
C LEU A 226 -21.39 28.66 -3.65
N PHE A 227 -22.16 29.40 -4.45
CA PHE A 227 -23.62 29.33 -4.47
C PHE A 227 -24.13 27.91 -4.69
N ARG A 228 -23.66 27.18 -5.71
CA ARG A 228 -24.08 25.79 -5.96
C ARG A 228 -23.79 24.89 -4.76
N LYS A 229 -22.58 24.96 -4.20
CA LYS A 229 -22.15 24.14 -3.05
C LYS A 229 -22.94 24.44 -1.77
N VAL A 230 -23.14 25.73 -1.47
CA VAL A 230 -23.89 26.17 -0.28
C VAL A 230 -25.37 25.86 -0.42
N SER A 231 -25.95 26.04 -1.62
CA SER A 231 -27.34 25.71 -1.91
C SER A 231 -27.63 24.22 -1.71
N GLN A 232 -26.77 23.33 -2.22
CA GLN A 232 -26.90 21.89 -2.00
C GLN A 232 -26.78 21.53 -0.51
N THR A 233 -25.85 22.17 0.21
CA THR A 233 -25.67 21.94 1.65
C THR A 233 -26.88 22.41 2.46
N PHE A 234 -27.46 23.57 2.10
CA PHE A 234 -28.66 24.10 2.75
C PHE A 234 -29.87 23.20 2.50
N GLU A 235 -30.07 22.70 1.28
CA GLU A 235 -31.14 21.75 0.97
C GLU A 235 -31.00 20.44 1.74
N ALA A 236 -29.78 19.92 1.89
CA ALA A 236 -29.53 18.66 2.58
C ALA A 236 -29.60 18.77 4.12
N LYS A 237 -29.26 19.93 4.69
CA LYS A 237 -29.05 20.08 6.15
C LYS A 237 -30.02 21.03 6.86
N LEU A 238 -30.75 21.91 6.18
CA LEU A 238 -31.69 22.85 6.81
C LEU A 238 -33.14 22.49 6.46
N HIS A 239 -33.91 22.05 7.46
CA HIS A 239 -35.35 21.82 7.32
C HIS A 239 -36.15 22.88 8.08
N PHE A 240 -37.12 23.47 7.41
CA PHE A 240 -38.00 24.49 8.00
C PHE A 240 -39.35 23.86 8.29
N LYS A 241 -39.82 23.98 9.54
CA LYS A 241 -40.96 23.22 10.08
C LYS A 241 -42.27 23.38 9.28
N ASP A 242 -42.41 24.44 8.47
CA ASP A 242 -43.67 24.80 7.78
C ASP A 242 -43.48 25.27 6.30
N ALA A 243 -42.49 24.78 5.56
CA ALA A 243 -42.25 25.24 4.18
C ALA A 243 -42.05 24.14 3.13
N LYS A 244 -42.65 24.33 1.96
CA LYS A 244 -42.31 23.61 0.71
C LYS A 244 -40.80 23.71 0.40
N PRO A 245 -40.22 22.74 -0.33
CA PRO A 245 -38.80 22.68 -0.64
C PRO A 245 -38.23 23.96 -1.26
N PHE A 246 -36.93 24.17 -1.00
CA PHE A 246 -36.19 25.43 -0.98
C PHE A 246 -36.01 26.14 -2.33
N LEU A 247 -36.09 25.41 -3.44
CA LEU A 247 -35.91 25.94 -4.79
C LEU A 247 -36.98 25.35 -5.71
N ASN A 248 -37.76 26.21 -6.37
CA ASN A 248 -38.59 25.78 -7.50
C ASN A 248 -37.65 25.24 -8.58
N LYS A 249 -37.78 23.95 -8.91
CA LYS A 249 -37.24 23.39 -10.15
C LYS A 249 -38.02 24.02 -11.32
N ASP A 250 -37.60 25.20 -11.78
CA ASP A 250 -37.93 25.64 -13.13
C ASP A 250 -37.05 24.83 -14.09
N SER A 251 -37.64 23.77 -14.61
CA SER A 251 -37.07 22.86 -15.60
C SER A 251 -36.99 23.46 -17.01
N THR A 252 -36.70 24.76 -17.14
CA THR A 252 -36.64 25.42 -18.45
C THR A 252 -35.60 26.54 -18.46
N ASN A 253 -34.59 26.37 -19.34
CA ASN A 253 -33.61 27.34 -19.86
C ASN A 253 -32.21 27.30 -19.26
N GLU A 254 -31.35 26.44 -19.84
CA GLU A 254 -30.11 26.89 -20.49
C GLU A 254 -29.69 25.85 -21.56
N PHE A 255 -30.51 25.77 -22.61
CA PHE A 255 -30.09 25.35 -23.96
C PHE A 255 -30.41 26.52 -24.89
N VAL A 256 -29.45 27.40 -25.16
CA VAL A 256 -29.38 28.29 -26.33
C VAL A 256 -27.91 28.70 -26.46
N GLY A 257 -27.13 28.48 -27.52
CA GLY A 257 -27.20 27.83 -28.83
C GLY A 257 -25.73 27.73 -29.30
N SER A 258 -25.29 26.88 -30.22
CA SER A 258 -25.73 26.58 -31.60
C SER A 258 -24.62 25.68 -32.23
N PRO A 259 -24.67 25.22 -33.50
CA PRO A 259 -25.67 24.40 -34.17
C PRO A 259 -25.04 23.14 -34.83
N SER A 260 -25.69 21.98 -34.73
CA SER A 260 -25.65 20.96 -35.80
C SER A 260 -26.78 19.95 -35.60
N LEU A 261 -28.01 20.41 -35.84
CA LEU A 261 -29.19 19.58 -35.99
C LEU A 261 -29.29 19.10 -37.44
N ALA A 262 -28.85 17.88 -37.67
CA ALA A 262 -29.35 17.02 -38.73
C ALA A 262 -29.30 15.57 -38.23
N SER A 263 -30.19 15.24 -37.29
CA SER A 263 -30.54 13.85 -36.99
C SER A 263 -32.06 13.74 -37.15
N PRO A 264 -32.56 12.79 -37.97
CA PRO A 264 -33.98 12.67 -38.22
C PRO A 264 -34.69 12.12 -36.99
N GLN A 265 -35.91 12.63 -36.82
CA GLN A 265 -36.87 12.25 -35.80
C GLN A 265 -37.05 10.73 -35.72
N TYR A 266 -37.03 10.23 -34.49
CA TYR A 266 -37.41 8.87 -34.11
C TYR A 266 -38.74 8.50 -34.76
N ILE A 267 -38.68 7.59 -35.75
CA ILE A 267 -39.82 6.81 -36.19
C ILE A 267 -39.94 5.67 -35.17
N PRO A 268 -41.04 5.55 -34.41
CA PRO A 268 -41.29 4.35 -33.64
C PRO A 268 -41.64 3.24 -34.64
N SER A 269 -40.91 2.13 -34.57
CA SER A 269 -41.17 0.93 -35.35
C SER A 269 -40.79 -0.29 -34.50
N PRO A 270 -41.49 -1.42 -34.67
CA PRO A 270 -42.59 -1.73 -33.76
C PRO A 270 -42.46 -3.12 -33.10
N LEU A 271 -43.38 -3.39 -32.17
CA LEU A 271 -43.74 -4.72 -31.65
C LEU A 271 -42.68 -5.43 -30.80
N SER A 272 -42.70 -5.12 -29.49
CA SER A 272 -42.36 -6.10 -28.46
C SER A 272 -43.34 -7.27 -28.56
N SER A 273 -42.87 -8.39 -29.10
CA SER A 273 -43.58 -9.66 -28.99
C SER A 273 -43.71 -10.03 -27.52
N ILE A 274 -44.95 -10.22 -27.08
CA ILE A 274 -45.32 -10.82 -25.80
C ILE A 274 -44.61 -12.19 -25.74
N LYS A 275 -43.55 -12.30 -24.93
CA LYS A 275 -43.01 -13.61 -24.54
C LYS A 275 -43.89 -14.19 -23.42
N PRO A 276 -44.25 -15.47 -23.49
CA PRO A 276 -45.08 -16.11 -22.48
C PRO A 276 -44.30 -16.25 -21.16
N PRO A 277 -44.98 -16.35 -20.01
CA PRO A 277 -44.32 -16.58 -18.74
C PRO A 277 -43.82 -18.03 -18.72
N GLY A 278 -42.50 -18.21 -18.80
CA GLY A 278 -41.88 -19.54 -18.74
C GLY A 278 -40.46 -19.56 -19.29
N SER A 279 -39.50 -19.08 -18.52
CA SER A 279 -38.08 -19.46 -18.70
C SER A 279 -37.34 -19.27 -17.39
N VAL A 280 -37.08 -20.37 -16.70
CA VAL A 280 -36.14 -20.44 -15.56
C VAL A 280 -34.68 -20.35 -16.07
N ASN A 281 -34.45 -20.44 -17.38
CA ASN A 281 -33.13 -20.54 -18.00
C ASN A 281 -32.39 -19.21 -18.23
N SER A 282 -33.04 -18.03 -18.11
CA SER A 282 -32.35 -16.73 -18.28
C SER A 282 -31.56 -16.30 -17.04
N ALA A 283 -32.05 -16.64 -15.84
CA ALA A 283 -31.38 -16.30 -14.59
C ALA A 283 -30.12 -17.14 -14.34
N ALA A 284 -30.10 -18.41 -14.78
CA ALA A 284 -28.90 -19.26 -14.76
C ALA A 284 -27.81 -18.70 -15.68
N LYS A 285 -28.15 -18.42 -16.95
CA LYS A 285 -27.22 -17.82 -17.93
C LYS A 285 -26.61 -16.48 -17.49
N TYR A 286 -27.38 -15.64 -16.79
CA TYR A 286 -26.89 -14.37 -16.26
C TYR A 286 -25.88 -14.57 -15.11
N LYS A 287 -26.11 -15.56 -14.25
CA LYS A 287 -25.22 -15.91 -13.14
C LYS A 287 -23.93 -16.58 -13.63
N ASP A 288 -24.01 -17.42 -14.66
CA ASP A 288 -22.85 -18.06 -15.28
C ASP A 288 -21.93 -17.03 -15.96
N MET A 289 -22.48 -15.93 -16.50
CA MET A 289 -21.70 -14.85 -17.09
C MET A 289 -20.93 -14.03 -16.04
N LYS A 290 -21.51 -13.83 -14.83
CA LYS A 290 -20.80 -13.20 -13.70
C LYS A 290 -19.65 -14.07 -13.21
N LEU A 291 -19.85 -15.39 -13.13
CA LEU A 291 -18.82 -16.35 -12.77
C LEU A 291 -17.70 -16.42 -13.83
N LEU A 292 -18.04 -16.36 -15.12
CA LEU A 292 -17.05 -16.32 -16.20
C LEU A 292 -16.15 -15.09 -16.12
N ARG A 293 -16.71 -13.89 -15.92
CA ARG A 293 -15.93 -12.66 -15.73
C ARG A 293 -15.00 -12.79 -14.52
N TYR A 294 -15.50 -13.37 -13.43
CA TYR A 294 -14.71 -13.62 -12.23
C TYR A 294 -13.51 -14.54 -12.48
N TYR A 295 -13.71 -15.69 -13.13
CA TYR A 295 -12.61 -16.62 -13.44
C TYR A 295 -11.58 -15.96 -14.35
N LYS A 296 -12.01 -15.25 -15.39
CA LYS A 296 -11.11 -14.52 -16.29
C LYS A 296 -10.29 -13.46 -15.55
N ASN A 297 -10.90 -12.68 -14.66
CA ASN A 297 -10.21 -11.63 -13.91
C ASN A 297 -9.19 -12.19 -12.92
N ILE A 298 -9.54 -13.22 -12.14
CA ILE A 298 -8.60 -13.84 -11.20
C ILE A 298 -7.47 -14.54 -11.96
N TRP A 299 -7.80 -15.28 -13.02
CA TRP A 299 -6.81 -15.97 -13.83
C TRP A 299 -5.81 -14.96 -14.42
N LEU A 300 -6.30 -13.87 -15.01
CA LEU A 300 -5.43 -12.85 -15.60
C LEU A 300 -4.52 -12.19 -14.56
N ASN A 301 -5.07 -11.80 -13.40
CA ASN A 301 -4.27 -11.27 -12.30
C ASN A 301 -3.22 -12.29 -11.82
N ASN A 302 -3.58 -13.56 -11.66
CA ASN A 302 -2.66 -14.62 -11.25
C ASN A 302 -1.52 -14.79 -12.26
N LYS A 303 -1.81 -14.79 -13.57
CA LYS A 303 -0.77 -14.90 -14.62
C LYS A 303 0.17 -13.71 -14.65
N ILE A 304 -0.33 -12.50 -14.41
CA ILE A 304 0.50 -11.29 -14.32
C ILE A 304 1.37 -11.32 -13.05
N ILE A 305 0.81 -11.68 -11.89
CA ILE A 305 1.55 -11.82 -10.63
C ILE A 305 2.70 -12.83 -10.79
N ASN A 306 2.44 -13.97 -11.42
CA ASN A 306 3.37 -15.09 -11.57
C ASN A 306 4.30 -15.02 -12.82
N TRP A 307 4.27 -13.94 -13.60
CA TRP A 307 5.13 -13.75 -14.80
C TRP A 307 4.87 -14.73 -15.96
N GLU A 308 3.63 -15.21 -16.13
CA GLU A 308 3.29 -16.27 -17.08
C GLU A 308 2.65 -15.75 -18.38
N VAL A 309 2.74 -14.44 -18.62
CA VAL A 309 2.13 -13.76 -19.77
C VAL A 309 2.82 -14.10 -21.10
N SER A 310 4.13 -14.33 -21.08
CA SER A 310 4.94 -14.56 -22.30
C SER A 310 4.82 -15.96 -22.90
N ASN A 311 3.95 -16.81 -22.32
CA ASN A 311 3.75 -18.18 -22.80
C ASN A 311 3.01 -18.20 -24.14
N SER A 312 3.46 -19.04 -25.08
CA SER A 312 2.80 -19.20 -26.40
C SER A 312 1.33 -19.60 -26.29
N ASP A 313 0.99 -20.35 -25.24
CA ASP A 313 -0.34 -20.90 -25.00
C ASP A 313 -1.23 -19.96 -24.20
N PHE A 314 -0.81 -18.70 -23.97
CA PHE A 314 -1.55 -17.75 -23.15
C PHE A 314 -2.98 -17.51 -23.67
N LEU A 315 -3.14 -17.22 -24.97
CA LEU A 315 -4.45 -16.97 -25.57
C LEU A 315 -5.32 -18.23 -25.65
N SER A 316 -4.72 -19.40 -25.92
CA SER A 316 -5.47 -20.66 -25.96
C SER A 316 -6.01 -21.00 -24.57
N LYS A 317 -5.19 -20.87 -23.53
CA LYS A 317 -5.63 -21.04 -22.12
C LYS A 317 -6.69 -20.01 -21.71
N TYR A 318 -6.56 -18.75 -22.11
CA TYR A 318 -7.58 -17.74 -21.82
C TYR A 318 -8.94 -18.12 -22.43
N SER A 319 -8.94 -18.67 -23.65
CA SER A 319 -10.17 -19.10 -24.32
C SER A 319 -10.86 -20.29 -23.63
N THR A 320 -10.08 -21.25 -23.10
CA THR A 320 -10.60 -22.49 -22.50
C THR A 320 -11.29 -22.28 -21.15
N ILE A 321 -11.09 -21.13 -20.49
CA ILE A 321 -11.82 -20.74 -19.27
C ILE A 321 -13.33 -20.72 -19.51
N SER A 322 -13.75 -20.28 -20.70
CA SER A 322 -15.18 -20.30 -21.05
C SER A 322 -15.72 -21.72 -21.19
N SER A 323 -14.92 -22.61 -21.78
CA SER A 323 -15.28 -24.02 -21.98
C SER A 323 -15.31 -24.83 -20.68
N SER A 324 -14.53 -24.46 -19.65
CA SER A 324 -14.53 -25.19 -18.37
C SER A 324 -15.78 -24.95 -17.54
N ILE A 325 -16.41 -23.77 -17.67
CA ILE A 325 -17.66 -23.41 -16.98
C ILE A 325 -18.88 -23.96 -17.72
N PHE A 326 -18.89 -23.90 -19.07
CA PHE A 326 -20.01 -24.36 -19.89
C PHE A 326 -19.77 -25.78 -20.43
N GLN A 327 -19.96 -26.80 -19.58
CA GLN A 327 -19.77 -28.21 -19.96
C GLN A 327 -20.79 -28.73 -21.01
N GLU A 328 -21.85 -27.98 -21.34
CA GLU A 328 -22.84 -28.36 -22.36
C GLU A 328 -22.98 -27.28 -23.46
N GLY A 329 -22.39 -27.54 -24.63
CA GLY A 329 -22.95 -27.10 -25.91
C GLY A 329 -22.59 -25.71 -26.48
N PHE A 330 -21.60 -24.98 -25.96
CA PHE A 330 -21.09 -23.76 -26.61
C PHE A 330 -19.85 -24.04 -27.48
N ASN A 331 -20.02 -24.87 -28.52
CA ASN A 331 -19.07 -24.88 -29.63
C ASN A 331 -19.38 -23.71 -30.59
N SER A 332 -19.20 -22.47 -30.13
CA SER A 332 -18.93 -21.39 -31.05
C SER A 332 -17.42 -21.26 -31.13
N VAL A 333 -16.84 -21.56 -32.30
CA VAL A 333 -15.46 -21.17 -32.63
C VAL A 333 -15.36 -19.68 -32.31
N GLN A 334 -14.77 -19.31 -31.17
CA GLN A 334 -14.58 -17.92 -30.82
C GLN A 334 -13.64 -17.32 -31.87
N ASN A 335 -14.11 -16.31 -32.58
CA ASN A 335 -13.27 -15.55 -33.49
C ASN A 335 -12.11 -14.96 -32.68
N LEU A 336 -10.86 -15.15 -33.13
CA LEU A 336 -9.66 -14.61 -32.45
C LEU A 336 -9.78 -13.11 -32.20
N ASP A 337 -10.39 -12.38 -33.14
CA ASP A 337 -10.67 -10.96 -33.00
C ASP A 337 -11.63 -10.64 -31.84
N GLN A 338 -12.64 -11.48 -31.61
CA GLN A 338 -13.58 -11.33 -30.48
C GLN A 338 -12.91 -11.69 -29.15
N LEU A 339 -12.04 -12.71 -29.15
CA LEU A 339 -11.23 -13.06 -27.98
C LEU A 339 -10.28 -11.93 -27.58
N LEU A 340 -9.63 -11.29 -28.56
CA LEU A 340 -8.76 -10.14 -28.32
C LEU A 340 -9.53 -8.92 -27.81
N THR A 341 -10.73 -8.67 -28.34
CA THR A 341 -11.62 -7.59 -27.87
C THR A 341 -11.95 -7.78 -26.39
N ASP A 342 -12.41 -8.99 -26.01
CA ASP A 342 -12.75 -9.36 -24.63
C ASP A 342 -11.52 -9.31 -23.69
N LEU A 343 -10.33 -9.70 -24.16
CA LEU A 343 -9.10 -9.59 -23.39
C LEU A 343 -8.73 -8.11 -23.12
N ILE A 344 -8.85 -7.22 -24.11
CA ILE A 344 -8.59 -5.78 -23.94
C ILE A 344 -9.54 -5.21 -22.88
N GLU A 345 -10.85 -5.44 -23.02
CA GLU A 345 -11.87 -4.98 -22.06
C GLU A 345 -11.59 -5.50 -20.64
N THR A 346 -11.26 -6.80 -20.52
CA THR A 346 -10.92 -7.44 -19.25
C THR A 346 -9.67 -6.83 -18.61
N SER A 347 -8.65 -6.52 -19.43
CA SER A 347 -7.38 -5.96 -18.96
C SER A 347 -7.55 -4.56 -18.36
N PHE A 348 -8.27 -3.67 -19.05
CA PHE A 348 -8.57 -2.33 -18.54
C PHE A 348 -9.49 -2.38 -17.31
N THR A 349 -10.44 -3.30 -17.29
CA THR A 349 -11.31 -3.51 -16.12
C THR A 349 -10.50 -3.94 -14.89
N CYS A 350 -9.60 -4.92 -15.04
CA CYS A 350 -8.75 -5.38 -13.94
C CYS A 350 -7.81 -4.27 -13.45
N PHE A 351 -7.21 -3.49 -14.36
CA PHE A 351 -6.36 -2.36 -13.98
C PHE A 351 -7.12 -1.24 -13.27
N ALA A 352 -8.31 -0.87 -13.77
CA ALA A 352 -9.17 0.12 -13.12
C ALA A 352 -9.60 -0.33 -11.71
N GLN A 353 -9.89 -1.62 -11.54
CA GLN A 353 -10.19 -2.22 -10.24
C GLN A 353 -9.00 -2.08 -9.29
N PHE A 354 -7.80 -2.45 -9.75
CA PHE A 354 -6.56 -2.31 -8.99
C PHE A 354 -6.33 -0.86 -8.52
N VAL A 355 -6.42 0.13 -9.42
CA VAL A 355 -6.14 1.55 -9.07
C VAL A 355 -7.24 2.20 -8.23
N SER A 356 -8.49 1.73 -8.32
CA SER A 356 -9.62 2.29 -7.56
C SER A 356 -9.53 2.03 -6.06
N ASN A 357 -8.66 1.09 -5.64
CA ASN A 357 -8.58 0.69 -4.25
C ASN A 357 -7.65 1.56 -3.40
N LYS A 358 -8.20 2.71 -2.99
CA LYS A 358 -7.46 3.75 -2.25
C LYS A 358 -6.97 3.32 -0.86
N GLN A 359 -7.72 2.45 -0.18
CA GLN A 359 -7.39 2.03 1.19
C GLN A 359 -6.13 1.17 1.28
N TYR A 360 -5.81 0.43 0.22
CA TYR A 360 -4.79 -0.61 0.27
C TYR A 360 -3.59 -0.32 -0.67
N HIS A 361 -3.79 0.37 -1.80
CA HIS A 361 -2.73 0.65 -2.77
C HIS A 361 -2.29 2.12 -2.82
N GLN A 362 -3.21 3.09 -2.68
CA GLN A 362 -2.84 4.52 -2.77
C GLN A 362 -2.18 5.08 -1.49
N ALA A 363 -2.38 4.44 -0.33
CA ALA A 363 -1.81 4.92 0.93
C ALA A 363 -0.36 4.46 1.19
N ASN A 364 0.12 3.45 0.46
CA ASN A 364 1.30 2.68 0.87
C ASN A 364 2.52 2.84 -0.05
N SER A 365 2.36 3.26 -1.31
CA SER A 365 3.49 3.61 -2.18
C SER A 365 3.06 4.42 -3.40
N ASN A 366 3.92 5.30 -3.90
CA ASN A 366 3.72 5.97 -5.20
C ASN A 366 3.98 5.02 -6.39
N LEU A 367 4.64 3.89 -6.12
CA LEU A 367 5.10 2.93 -7.11
C LEU A 367 4.94 1.50 -6.54
N THR A 368 3.98 0.74 -7.06
CA THR A 368 3.83 -0.68 -6.69
C THR A 368 4.39 -1.59 -7.76
N LEU A 369 4.91 -2.75 -7.37
CA LEU A 369 5.42 -3.72 -8.34
C LEU A 369 4.29 -4.27 -9.24
N LEU A 370 3.12 -4.53 -8.66
CA LEU A 370 1.98 -5.08 -9.40
C LEU A 370 1.42 -4.06 -10.42
N GLU A 371 1.30 -2.78 -10.05
CA GLU A 371 0.97 -1.71 -11.00
C GLU A 371 1.93 -1.76 -12.19
N ARG A 372 3.22 -1.89 -11.91
CA ARG A 372 4.22 -1.89 -12.97
C ARG A 372 4.09 -3.10 -13.90
N LYS A 373 3.81 -4.29 -13.36
CA LYS A 373 3.53 -5.48 -14.17
C LYS A 373 2.30 -5.27 -15.07
N TRP A 374 1.24 -4.65 -14.54
CA TRP A 374 0.04 -4.29 -15.29
C TRP A 374 0.32 -3.29 -16.41
N VAL A 375 1.10 -2.24 -16.14
CA VAL A 375 1.50 -1.24 -17.14
C VAL A 375 2.28 -1.92 -18.27
N ILE A 376 3.24 -2.79 -17.97
CA ILE A 376 4.01 -3.53 -19.00
C ILE A 376 3.09 -4.48 -19.78
N PHE A 377 2.16 -5.16 -19.10
CA PHE A 377 1.20 -6.03 -19.77
C PHE A 377 0.34 -5.28 -20.78
N ILE A 378 -0.33 -4.20 -20.34
CA ILE A 378 -1.24 -3.42 -21.18
C ILE A 378 -0.47 -2.71 -22.30
N THR A 379 0.67 -2.07 -22.00
CA THR A 379 1.37 -1.24 -22.99
C THR A 379 2.30 -2.01 -23.91
N LYS A 380 2.73 -3.23 -23.57
CA LYS A 380 3.72 -3.99 -24.37
C LYS A 380 3.23 -5.37 -24.78
N HIS A 381 2.84 -6.23 -23.83
CA HIS A 381 2.43 -7.61 -24.14
C HIS A 381 1.12 -7.66 -24.93
N LEU A 382 0.12 -6.89 -24.53
CA LEU A 382 -1.18 -6.87 -25.19
C LEU A 382 -1.08 -6.39 -26.67
N PRO A 383 -0.34 -5.30 -26.99
CA PRO A 383 -0.03 -4.95 -28.38
C PRO A 383 0.70 -6.05 -29.16
N LEU A 384 1.63 -6.78 -28.55
CA LEU A 384 2.30 -7.92 -29.20
C LEU A 384 1.34 -9.07 -29.49
N LEU A 385 0.47 -9.42 -28.54
CA LEU A 385 -0.56 -10.44 -28.75
C LEU A 385 -1.50 -10.07 -29.90
N ILE A 386 -1.88 -8.80 -30.01
CA ILE A 386 -2.69 -8.28 -31.13
C ILE A 386 -1.88 -8.36 -32.43
N PHE A 387 -0.61 -7.96 -32.43
CA PHE A 387 0.25 -7.99 -33.61
C PHE A 387 0.41 -9.41 -34.18
N GLU A 388 0.53 -10.41 -33.31
CA GLU A 388 0.80 -11.79 -33.69
C GLU A 388 -0.45 -12.58 -34.09
N ASN A 389 -1.62 -12.25 -33.51
CA ASN A 389 -2.83 -13.07 -33.63
C ASN A 389 -4.02 -12.37 -34.29
N SER A 390 -4.00 -11.05 -34.44
CA SER A 390 -5.12 -10.34 -35.08
C SER A 390 -5.17 -10.57 -36.59
N SER A 391 -6.37 -10.45 -37.15
CA SER A 391 -6.58 -10.39 -38.60
C SER A 391 -6.02 -9.10 -39.25
N ARG A 392 -5.30 -8.25 -38.50
CA ARG A 392 -4.92 -6.87 -38.82
C ARG A 392 -6.10 -5.94 -39.11
N ASN A 393 -7.30 -6.33 -38.68
CA ASN A 393 -8.46 -5.46 -38.76
C ASN A 393 -8.38 -4.37 -37.68
N PRO A 394 -8.30 -3.08 -38.04
CA PRO A 394 -8.23 -1.99 -37.07
C PRO A 394 -9.51 -1.86 -36.22
N CYS A 395 -10.61 -2.52 -36.65
CA CYS A 395 -11.87 -2.54 -35.91
C CYS A 395 -11.78 -3.26 -34.56
N VAL A 396 -10.84 -4.20 -34.37
CA VAL A 396 -10.75 -4.98 -33.12
C VAL A 396 -10.43 -4.07 -31.93
N VAL A 397 -9.42 -3.22 -32.07
CA VAL A 397 -9.00 -2.29 -31.01
C VAL A 397 -10.04 -1.19 -30.82
N THR A 398 -10.56 -0.63 -31.92
CA THR A 398 -11.53 0.47 -31.85
C THR A 398 -12.84 0.02 -31.20
N CYS A 399 -13.39 -1.14 -31.59
CA CYS A 399 -14.54 -1.74 -30.91
C CYS A 399 -14.27 -2.00 -29.43
N ALA A 400 -13.09 -2.52 -29.07
CA ALA A 400 -12.74 -2.77 -27.67
C ALA A 400 -12.70 -1.47 -26.86
N LEU A 401 -12.08 -0.41 -27.40
CA LEU A 401 -11.98 0.89 -26.74
C LEU A 401 -13.36 1.57 -26.59
N ASP A 402 -14.24 1.44 -27.58
CA ASP A 402 -15.63 1.94 -27.53
C ASP A 402 -16.48 1.20 -26.48
N ASN A 403 -16.17 -0.07 -26.21
CA ASN A 403 -16.88 -0.88 -25.22
C ASN A 403 -16.35 -0.71 -23.79
N ILE A 404 -15.24 0.02 -23.58
CA ILE A 404 -14.74 0.28 -22.22
C ILE A 404 -15.73 1.20 -21.51
N ASP A 405 -16.16 0.77 -20.32
CA ASP A 405 -17.12 1.51 -19.52
C ASP A 405 -16.59 2.89 -19.07
N GLU A 406 -17.45 3.92 -19.08
CA GLU A 406 -17.11 5.27 -18.62
C GLU A 406 -16.61 5.31 -17.17
N LYS A 407 -17.10 4.42 -16.28
CA LYS A 407 -16.61 4.37 -14.89
C LYS A 407 -15.18 3.82 -14.81
N VAL A 408 -14.80 2.88 -15.67
CA VAL A 408 -13.43 2.35 -15.81
C VAL A 408 -12.49 3.48 -16.27
N ILE A 409 -12.91 4.23 -17.29
CA ILE A 409 -12.18 5.41 -17.79
C ILE A 409 -12.01 6.44 -16.67
N LYS A 410 -13.09 6.76 -15.95
CA LYS A 410 -13.07 7.72 -14.84
C LYS A 410 -12.12 7.29 -13.71
N ALA A 411 -12.11 6.01 -13.33
CA ALA A 411 -11.22 5.49 -12.31
C ALA A 411 -9.74 5.63 -12.69
N ILE A 412 -9.39 5.30 -13.94
CA ILE A 412 -8.03 5.47 -14.47
C ILE A 412 -7.64 6.95 -14.50
N ARG A 413 -8.53 7.83 -14.98
CA ARG A 413 -8.27 9.28 -15.03
C ARG A 413 -7.99 9.85 -13.64
N ILE A 414 -8.88 9.59 -12.67
CA ILE A 414 -8.72 10.06 -11.28
C ILE A 414 -7.37 9.61 -10.70
N TYR A 415 -6.97 8.37 -10.97
CA TYR A 415 -5.72 7.82 -10.46
C TYR A 415 -4.48 8.58 -10.97
N PHE A 416 -4.38 8.81 -12.28
CA PHE A 416 -3.23 9.52 -12.86
C PHE A 416 -3.24 11.01 -12.52
N THR A 417 -4.41 11.65 -12.45
CA THR A 417 -4.52 13.04 -11.98
C THR A 417 -4.05 13.19 -10.53
N GLU A 418 -4.47 12.29 -9.62
CA GLU A 418 -4.02 12.31 -8.23
C GLU A 418 -2.50 12.11 -8.09
N LYS A 419 -1.90 11.23 -8.92
CA LYS A 419 -0.44 11.02 -8.92
C LYS A 419 0.34 12.25 -9.43
N ASP A 420 -0.19 12.96 -10.42
CA ASP A 420 0.43 14.17 -10.96
C ASP A 420 0.24 15.37 -10.01
N ASP A 421 -0.90 15.45 -9.32
CA ASP A 421 -1.16 16.46 -8.29
C ASP A 421 -0.16 16.34 -7.12
N ILE A 422 0.15 15.11 -6.66
CA ILE A 422 1.15 14.88 -5.59
C ILE A 422 2.56 15.36 -6.00
N LYS A 423 2.92 15.25 -7.28
CA LYS A 423 4.22 15.73 -7.79
C LYS A 423 4.26 17.25 -7.93
N SER A 424 3.14 17.87 -8.29
CA SER A 424 3.03 19.31 -8.56
C SER A 424 2.73 20.15 -7.31
N THR A 425 2.24 19.57 -6.21
CA THR A 425 2.05 20.30 -4.94
C THR A 425 3.33 20.87 -4.32
N ASN A 426 4.51 20.52 -4.84
CA ASN A 426 5.79 21.14 -4.46
C ASN A 426 6.17 22.35 -5.32
N GLU A 427 5.45 22.62 -6.41
CA GLU A 427 5.62 23.81 -7.23
C GLU A 427 4.50 24.82 -6.95
N ASP A 428 4.87 26.08 -7.10
CA ASP A 428 4.21 27.30 -6.62
C ASP A 428 2.66 27.29 -6.61
N LEU A 429 2.07 27.83 -5.53
CA LEU A 429 0.60 27.92 -5.30
C LEU A 429 -0.14 28.81 -6.32
N PHE A 430 0.59 29.30 -7.32
CA PHE A 430 0.16 30.22 -8.37
C PHE A 430 0.26 29.63 -9.78
N ASP A 431 0.81 28.42 -9.94
CA ASP A 431 0.84 27.70 -11.21
C ASP A 431 -0.31 26.67 -11.31
N ASP A 432 -1.55 27.18 -11.34
CA ASP A 432 -2.77 26.41 -11.66
C ASP A 432 -2.84 26.08 -13.17
N TYR A 433 -1.77 25.55 -13.77
CA TYR A 433 -1.87 24.96 -15.10
C TYR A 433 -2.49 23.56 -14.95
N PRO A 434 -3.50 23.18 -15.75
CA PRO A 434 -3.99 21.80 -15.75
C PRO A 434 -2.82 20.88 -16.08
N SER A 435 -2.47 20.00 -15.14
CA SER A 435 -1.45 18.98 -15.34
C SER A 435 -1.80 18.18 -16.60
N THR A 436 -0.85 18.08 -17.52
CA THR A 436 -1.00 17.31 -18.76
C THR A 436 -0.92 15.82 -18.43
N SER A 437 -1.95 15.27 -17.78
CA SER A 437 -1.94 13.91 -17.26
C SER A 437 -2.21 12.90 -18.39
N LEU A 438 -1.13 12.48 -19.07
CA LEU A 438 -1.18 11.32 -19.96
C LEU A 438 -1.36 10.07 -19.10
N ASP A 439 -2.37 9.27 -19.43
CA ASP A 439 -2.64 8.01 -18.72
C ASP A 439 -2.22 6.77 -19.54
N ILE A 440 -2.39 5.59 -18.93
CA ILE A 440 -2.07 4.29 -19.54
C ILE A 440 -2.77 4.04 -20.90
N ARG A 441 -3.93 4.67 -21.17
CA ARG A 441 -4.63 4.52 -22.46
C ARG A 441 -3.84 5.19 -23.58
N HIS A 442 -3.22 6.34 -23.29
CA HIS A 442 -2.33 7.01 -24.23
C HIS A 442 -1.15 6.11 -24.59
N ASP A 443 -0.50 5.50 -23.60
CA ASP A 443 0.68 4.65 -23.83
C ASP A 443 0.33 3.34 -24.53
N PHE A 444 -0.85 2.77 -24.26
CA PHE A 444 -1.36 1.64 -25.03
C PHE A 444 -1.53 1.98 -26.51
N ILE A 445 -2.18 3.11 -26.83
CA ILE A 445 -2.40 3.54 -28.22
C ILE A 445 -1.06 3.89 -28.89
N LYS A 446 -0.13 4.55 -28.20
CA LYS A 446 1.23 4.82 -28.72
C LYS A 446 1.94 3.54 -29.14
N SER A 447 1.92 2.50 -28.30
CA SER A 447 2.51 1.20 -28.66
C SER A 447 1.85 0.57 -29.89
N LEU A 448 0.53 0.69 -30.04
CA LEU A 448 -0.17 0.21 -31.24
C LEU A 448 0.20 1.01 -32.51
N ILE A 449 0.45 2.31 -32.38
CA ILE A 449 0.92 3.18 -33.46
C ILE A 449 2.33 2.77 -33.90
N MET A 450 3.26 2.56 -32.95
CA MET A 450 4.63 2.11 -33.24
C MET A 450 4.66 0.77 -33.98
N LEU A 451 3.73 -0.14 -33.68
CA LEU A 451 3.58 -1.43 -34.35
C LEU A 451 2.81 -1.36 -35.68
N ASN A 452 2.41 -0.16 -36.14
CA ASN A 452 1.58 0.05 -37.32
C ASN A 452 0.23 -0.69 -37.29
N LEU A 453 -0.33 -0.93 -36.09
CA LEU A 453 -1.65 -1.54 -35.92
C LEU A 453 -2.78 -0.51 -35.97
N GLN A 454 -2.49 0.75 -35.62
CA GLN A 454 -3.44 1.86 -35.64
C GLN A 454 -2.78 3.14 -36.18
N PRO A 455 -3.51 4.00 -36.91
CA PRO A 455 -2.97 5.28 -37.35
C PRO A 455 -2.87 6.28 -36.18
N ALA A 456 -1.91 7.21 -36.25
CA ALA A 456 -1.67 8.22 -35.22
C ALA A 456 -2.91 9.09 -34.92
N SER A 457 -3.85 9.21 -35.86
CA SER A 457 -5.12 9.93 -35.65
C SER A 457 -6.01 9.32 -34.56
N VAL A 458 -5.88 8.02 -34.26
CA VAL A 458 -6.73 7.32 -33.29
C VAL A 458 -6.57 7.90 -31.88
N ILE A 459 -5.35 8.35 -31.50
CA ILE A 459 -5.10 8.88 -30.16
C ILE A 459 -5.98 10.11 -29.88
N ASN A 460 -6.08 11.03 -30.84
CA ASN A 460 -6.89 12.24 -30.73
C ASN A 460 -8.37 12.00 -31.03
N ASN A 461 -8.75 10.85 -31.60
CA ASN A 461 -10.15 10.50 -31.81
C ASN A 461 -10.79 10.00 -30.51
N TYR A 462 -10.04 9.22 -29.71
CA TYR A 462 -10.55 8.58 -28.49
C TYR A 462 -10.19 9.34 -27.21
N LEU A 463 -9.07 10.07 -27.17
CA LEU A 463 -8.56 10.74 -25.96
C LEU A 463 -8.58 12.28 -26.09
N ARG A 464 -9.37 12.81 -27.02
CA ARG A 464 -9.50 14.26 -27.27
C ARG A 464 -9.86 15.06 -26.02
N GLU A 465 -10.70 14.47 -25.18
CA GLU A 465 -11.21 15.08 -23.95
C GLU A 465 -10.18 15.11 -22.82
N ASP A 466 -9.14 14.26 -22.90
CA ASP A 466 -8.06 14.19 -21.92
C ASP A 466 -6.95 15.19 -22.30
N GLN A 467 -6.33 15.02 -23.47
CA GLN A 467 -5.34 15.94 -24.02
C GLN A 467 -5.12 15.71 -25.52
N MET A 468 -5.05 16.78 -26.32
CA MET A 468 -4.65 16.65 -27.73
C MET A 468 -3.13 16.53 -27.83
N ILE A 469 -2.65 15.45 -28.46
CA ILE A 469 -1.23 15.22 -28.74
C ILE A 469 -0.95 15.61 -30.20
N ASP A 470 0.18 16.27 -30.44
CA ASP A 470 0.65 16.49 -31.80
C ASP A 470 1.06 15.16 -32.44
N THR A 471 0.26 14.70 -33.40
CA THR A 471 0.48 13.43 -34.11
C THR A 471 1.77 13.42 -34.94
N SER A 472 2.38 14.57 -35.22
CA SER A 472 3.63 14.67 -35.96
C SER A 472 4.87 14.32 -35.13
N ILE A 473 4.76 14.38 -33.79
CA ILE A 473 5.87 14.13 -32.86
C ILE A 473 5.90 12.66 -32.40
N LEU A 474 4.80 11.91 -32.62
CA LEU A 474 4.69 10.51 -32.19
C LEU A 474 5.59 9.59 -33.03
N PRO A 475 6.36 8.68 -32.40
CA PRO A 475 7.12 7.68 -33.12
C PRO A 475 6.16 6.72 -33.83
N THR A 476 6.22 6.69 -35.16
CA THR A 476 5.42 5.80 -36.01
C THR A 476 6.20 4.57 -36.49
N SER A 477 7.49 4.47 -36.16
CA SER A 477 8.32 3.32 -36.51
C SER A 477 8.69 2.49 -35.29
N ASP A 478 8.94 1.21 -35.57
CA ASP A 478 9.49 0.24 -34.62
C ASP A 478 11.02 0.30 -34.54
N ASP A 479 11.63 1.42 -34.96
CA ASP A 479 13.08 1.54 -35.02
C ASP A 479 13.64 2.02 -33.67
N LEU A 480 14.78 1.44 -33.26
CA LEU A 480 15.50 1.89 -32.06
C LEU A 480 16.41 3.05 -32.44
N VAL A 481 16.16 4.23 -31.85
CA VAL A 481 16.91 5.46 -32.10
C VAL A 481 17.69 5.87 -30.85
N ILE A 482 18.98 6.17 -31.01
CA ILE A 482 19.91 6.53 -29.91
C ILE A 482 20.59 7.85 -30.24
N ARG A 483 20.95 8.63 -29.22
CA ARG A 483 21.74 9.87 -29.42
C ARG A 483 23.21 9.57 -29.22
N ASN A 484 24.00 9.77 -30.27
CA ASN A 484 25.45 9.64 -30.19
C ASN A 484 26.07 10.80 -29.38
N LEU A 485 27.37 10.70 -29.08
CA LEU A 485 28.18 11.74 -28.40
C LEU A 485 28.10 13.14 -29.05
N GLN A 486 27.73 13.20 -30.33
CA GLN A 486 27.56 14.46 -31.09
C GLN A 486 26.12 15.00 -31.04
N GLY A 487 25.22 14.35 -30.30
CA GLY A 487 23.79 14.69 -30.22
C GLY A 487 22.94 14.25 -31.41
N ILE A 488 23.53 13.54 -32.38
CA ILE A 488 22.85 13.05 -33.59
C ILE A 488 22.08 11.76 -33.28
N GLN A 489 20.84 11.67 -33.76
CA GLN A 489 20.01 10.47 -33.68
C GLN A 489 20.48 9.42 -34.70
N GLU A 490 20.89 8.24 -34.23
CA GLU A 490 21.28 7.09 -35.04
C GLU A 490 20.27 5.94 -34.87
N VAL A 491 19.95 5.24 -35.97
CA VAL A 491 19.09 4.05 -35.96
C VAL A 491 19.93 2.79 -35.79
N VAL A 492 19.60 1.97 -34.79
CA VAL A 492 20.30 0.71 -34.54
C VAL A 492 19.79 -0.40 -35.46
N HIS A 493 20.64 -0.84 -36.39
CA HIS A 493 20.29 -1.91 -37.33
C HIS A 493 20.51 -3.33 -36.79
N ASN A 494 21.49 -3.54 -35.90
CA ASN A 494 21.77 -4.85 -35.31
C ASN A 494 21.90 -4.72 -33.79
N THR A 495 20.86 -5.18 -33.10
CA THR A 495 20.71 -5.10 -31.64
C THR A 495 21.80 -5.87 -30.89
N ASN A 496 22.18 -7.07 -31.36
CA ASN A 496 23.20 -7.90 -30.70
C ASN A 496 24.58 -7.24 -30.74
N SER A 497 25.04 -6.79 -31.91
CA SER A 497 26.35 -6.13 -32.02
C SER A 497 26.38 -4.79 -31.29
N PHE A 498 25.27 -4.07 -31.33
CA PHE A 498 25.12 -2.82 -30.59
C PHE A 498 25.25 -3.03 -29.07
N ILE A 499 24.56 -4.02 -28.50
CA ILE A 499 24.65 -4.33 -27.06
C ILE A 499 26.07 -4.75 -26.68
N ILE A 500 26.74 -5.60 -27.46
CA ILE A 500 28.11 -6.04 -27.18
C ILE A 500 29.08 -4.84 -27.18
N SER A 501 29.06 -4.02 -28.23
CA SER A 501 29.94 -2.84 -28.33
C SER A 501 29.66 -1.80 -27.23
N SER A 502 28.40 -1.63 -26.85
CA SER A 502 28.01 -0.74 -25.77
C SER A 502 28.42 -1.27 -24.39
N LEU A 503 28.34 -2.59 -24.16
CA LEU A 503 28.84 -3.21 -22.92
C LEU A 503 30.35 -3.11 -22.80
N ASP A 504 31.08 -3.32 -23.89
CA ASP A 504 32.54 -3.25 -23.87
C ASP A 504 33.04 -1.82 -23.57
N THR A 505 32.31 -0.79 -24.01
CA THR A 505 32.60 0.64 -23.78
C THR A 505 32.02 1.22 -22.48
N LEU A 506 31.17 0.48 -21.75
CA LEU A 506 30.55 0.98 -20.52
C LEU A 506 31.55 1.00 -19.35
N GLU A 507 31.69 2.14 -18.68
CA GLU A 507 32.44 2.27 -17.42
C GLU A 507 31.48 2.11 -16.22
N LEU A 508 31.89 1.36 -15.20
CA LEU A 508 30.99 0.97 -14.10
C LEU A 508 30.57 2.18 -13.23
N GLU A 509 31.44 3.18 -13.08
CA GLU A 509 31.14 4.41 -12.33
C GLU A 509 30.02 5.26 -12.95
N SER A 510 29.92 5.25 -14.28
CA SER A 510 28.91 6.01 -15.02
C SER A 510 27.47 5.55 -14.74
N ILE A 511 27.30 4.36 -14.17
CA ILE A 511 25.99 3.77 -13.85
C ILE A 511 25.29 4.53 -12.72
N THR A 512 26.03 5.07 -11.75
CA THR A 512 25.44 5.73 -10.57
C THR A 512 25.50 7.25 -10.62
N GLU A 513 26.35 7.84 -11.47
CA GLU A 513 26.51 9.29 -11.60
C GLU A 513 25.47 9.93 -12.56
N SER A 514 24.70 9.12 -13.30
CA SER A 514 23.82 9.52 -14.41
C SER A 514 22.44 10.10 -14.06
N ILE A 515 22.24 10.68 -12.88
CA ILE A 515 20.99 11.42 -12.59
C ILE A 515 20.85 12.64 -13.53
N THR A 516 21.97 13.11 -14.11
CA THR A 516 21.96 14.00 -15.28
C THR A 516 21.83 13.19 -16.57
N HIS A 517 20.77 13.46 -17.35
CA HIS A 517 20.34 12.78 -18.58
C HIS A 517 21.37 12.61 -19.74
N ASP A 518 22.64 12.91 -19.54
CA ASP A 518 23.70 12.85 -20.54
C ASP A 518 24.62 11.63 -20.33
N SER A 519 24.06 10.41 -20.30
CA SER A 519 24.91 9.22 -20.35
C SER A 519 25.48 9.05 -21.77
N SER A 520 26.81 8.97 -21.86
CA SER A 520 27.55 8.79 -23.11
C SER A 520 27.33 7.42 -23.76
N ASN A 521 26.92 6.43 -22.97
CA ASN A 521 26.76 5.05 -23.39
C ASN A 521 25.35 4.77 -23.94
N GLY A 522 25.28 4.26 -25.17
CA GLY A 522 24.00 3.97 -25.84
C GLY A 522 23.13 2.95 -25.12
N LEU A 523 23.71 1.91 -24.47
CA LEU A 523 22.92 0.91 -23.74
C LEU A 523 22.31 1.50 -22.46
N SER A 524 23.05 2.35 -21.75
CA SER A 524 22.52 3.10 -20.61
C SER A 524 21.33 3.98 -21.05
N GLN A 525 21.45 4.73 -22.15
CA GLN A 525 20.35 5.54 -22.70
C GLN A 525 19.11 4.70 -23.03
N VAL A 526 19.30 3.52 -23.64
CA VAL A 526 18.19 2.60 -23.96
C VAL A 526 17.51 2.08 -22.69
N LEU A 527 18.26 1.74 -21.65
CA LEU A 527 17.70 1.25 -20.38
C LEU A 527 16.99 2.37 -19.60
N HIS A 528 17.53 3.59 -19.58
CA HIS A 528 16.85 4.76 -18.98
C HIS A 528 15.60 5.20 -19.75
N ASN A 529 15.49 4.87 -21.05
CA ASN A 529 14.31 5.16 -21.86
C ASN A 529 13.52 3.90 -22.24
N PHE A 530 13.73 2.79 -21.52
CA PHE A 530 13.27 1.47 -21.97
C PHE A 530 11.76 1.43 -22.20
N GLU A 531 10.98 2.12 -21.36
CA GLU A 531 9.52 2.22 -21.47
C GLU A 531 9.03 2.80 -22.80
N SER A 532 9.76 3.77 -23.36
CA SER A 532 9.43 4.44 -24.61
C SER A 532 9.75 3.59 -25.85
N VAL A 533 10.57 2.55 -25.70
CA VAL A 533 10.96 1.65 -26.78
C VAL A 533 9.75 0.82 -27.23
N ALA A 534 9.66 0.58 -28.53
CA ALA A 534 8.59 -0.20 -29.14
C ALA A 534 8.55 -1.64 -28.59
N PRO A 535 7.37 -2.28 -28.49
CA PRO A 535 7.22 -3.61 -27.86
C PRO A 535 8.08 -4.72 -28.52
N THR A 536 8.17 -4.74 -29.84
CA THR A 536 8.93 -5.73 -30.62
C THR A 536 10.43 -5.56 -30.41
N LYS A 537 10.94 -4.32 -30.41
CA LYS A 537 12.33 -4.03 -30.09
C LYS A 537 12.70 -4.32 -28.65
N GLN A 538 11.82 -4.03 -27.69
CA GLN A 538 12.06 -4.46 -26.30
C GLN A 538 12.27 -5.97 -26.24
N ARG A 539 11.37 -6.76 -26.84
CA ARG A 539 11.51 -8.22 -26.87
C ARG A 539 12.81 -8.69 -27.55
N GLU A 540 13.25 -8.02 -28.61
CA GLU A 540 14.53 -8.29 -29.27
C GLU A 540 15.72 -8.01 -28.34
N ILE A 541 15.73 -6.85 -27.67
CA ILE A 541 16.75 -6.46 -26.69
C ILE A 541 16.80 -7.45 -25.51
N VAL A 542 15.65 -7.87 -24.98
CA VAL A 542 15.60 -8.84 -23.87
C VAL A 542 16.26 -10.16 -24.28
N LYS A 543 15.90 -10.70 -25.45
CA LYS A 543 16.49 -11.95 -25.97
C LYS A 543 17.99 -11.79 -26.19
N ALA A 544 18.43 -10.66 -26.73
CA ALA A 544 19.83 -10.33 -26.95
C ALA A 544 20.63 -10.29 -25.63
N ILE A 545 20.15 -9.54 -24.63
CA ILE A 545 20.79 -9.42 -23.31
C ILE A 545 20.93 -10.80 -22.65
N LEU A 546 19.86 -11.61 -22.65
CA LEU A 546 19.89 -12.93 -22.03
C LEU A 546 20.78 -13.92 -22.79
N SER A 547 20.83 -13.85 -24.12
CA SER A 547 21.76 -14.67 -24.91
C SER A 547 23.21 -14.30 -24.59
N ILE A 548 23.55 -13.00 -24.67
CA ILE A 548 24.89 -12.49 -24.37
C ILE A 548 25.29 -12.84 -22.94
N PHE A 549 24.37 -12.77 -21.98
CA PHE A 549 24.64 -13.14 -20.60
C PHE A 549 24.95 -14.63 -20.45
N ASN A 550 24.16 -15.51 -21.07
CA ASN A 550 24.42 -16.95 -21.06
C ASN A 550 25.74 -17.30 -21.77
N ASP A 551 26.06 -16.63 -22.88
CA ASP A 551 27.30 -16.84 -23.60
C ASP A 551 28.50 -16.33 -22.79
N ALA A 552 28.39 -15.18 -22.14
CA ALA A 552 29.42 -14.65 -21.24
C ALA A 552 29.70 -15.59 -20.05
N ILE A 553 28.68 -16.26 -19.51
CA ILE A 553 28.86 -17.26 -18.44
C ILE A 553 29.57 -18.51 -18.97
N LYS A 554 29.22 -19.00 -20.16
CA LYS A 554 29.88 -20.16 -20.77
C LYS A 554 31.33 -19.88 -21.14
N GLU A 555 31.61 -18.67 -21.63
CA GLU A 555 32.94 -18.20 -22.02
C GLU A 555 33.77 -17.66 -20.84
N LEU A 556 33.17 -17.58 -19.63
CA LEU A 556 33.77 -17.00 -18.43
C LEU A 556 34.27 -15.54 -18.63
N ASN A 557 33.52 -14.74 -19.39
CA ASN A 557 33.80 -13.32 -19.55
C ASN A 557 33.29 -12.52 -18.34
N TYR A 558 34.08 -12.52 -17.26
CA TYR A 558 33.74 -11.91 -15.97
C TYR A 558 33.41 -10.42 -16.05
N ASN A 559 34.05 -9.68 -16.96
CA ASN A 559 33.78 -8.25 -17.14
C ASN A 559 32.36 -8.00 -17.67
N ARG A 560 31.94 -8.73 -18.72
CA ARG A 560 30.57 -8.62 -19.25
C ARG A 560 29.51 -9.09 -18.24
N ILE A 561 29.79 -10.15 -17.48
CA ILE A 561 28.91 -10.62 -16.40
C ILE A 561 28.70 -9.51 -15.37
N THR A 562 29.78 -8.86 -14.93
CA THR A 562 29.76 -7.75 -13.96
C THR A 562 28.88 -6.60 -14.46
N LYS A 563 29.13 -6.12 -15.69
CA LYS A 563 28.39 -4.99 -16.27
C LYS A 563 26.90 -5.30 -16.49
N ILE A 564 26.56 -6.50 -16.98
CA ILE A 564 25.16 -6.91 -17.17
C ILE A 564 24.46 -7.01 -15.81
N CYS A 565 25.07 -7.66 -14.81
CA CYS A 565 24.48 -7.78 -13.48
C CYS A 565 24.25 -6.40 -12.84
N ALA A 566 25.20 -5.47 -12.99
CA ALA A 566 25.09 -4.11 -12.47
C ALA A 566 23.93 -3.32 -13.13
N LEU A 567 23.85 -3.31 -14.46
CA LEU A 567 22.78 -2.65 -15.19
C LEU A 567 21.40 -3.19 -14.82
N LEU A 568 21.27 -4.52 -14.73
CA LEU A 568 20.02 -5.18 -14.35
C LEU A 568 19.63 -4.89 -12.90
N PHE A 569 20.59 -4.87 -11.97
CA PHE A 569 20.35 -4.63 -10.55
C PHE A 569 19.63 -3.30 -10.32
N PHE A 570 20.10 -2.22 -10.95
CA PHE A 570 19.53 -0.89 -10.74
C PHE A 570 18.14 -0.72 -11.37
N ASN A 571 17.70 -1.57 -12.30
CA ASN A 571 16.34 -1.52 -12.84
C ASN A 571 15.94 -0.12 -13.38
N PHE A 572 16.85 0.55 -14.10
CA PHE A 572 16.60 1.88 -14.68
C PHE A 572 15.32 1.87 -15.52
N SER A 573 14.42 2.81 -15.23
CA SER A 573 13.10 2.93 -15.88
C SER A 573 12.36 1.59 -16.03
N HIS A 574 12.43 0.78 -14.98
CA HIS A 574 11.79 -0.54 -14.87
C HIS A 574 12.26 -1.57 -15.92
N SER A 575 13.47 -1.41 -16.46
CA SER A 575 14.05 -2.27 -17.49
C SER A 575 14.19 -3.73 -17.05
N LEU A 576 14.66 -4.01 -15.83
CA LEU A 576 14.72 -5.38 -15.29
C LEU A 576 13.30 -5.95 -15.14
N THR A 577 12.36 -5.17 -14.62
CA THR A 577 10.95 -5.61 -14.50
C THR A 577 10.36 -5.97 -15.86
N ALA A 578 10.67 -5.18 -16.91
CA ALA A 578 10.26 -5.50 -18.27
C ALA A 578 10.97 -6.75 -18.82
N ILE A 579 12.28 -6.91 -18.60
CA ILE A 579 13.04 -8.12 -18.96
C ILE A 579 12.41 -9.37 -18.35
N LEU A 580 12.09 -9.34 -17.05
CA LEU A 580 11.44 -10.42 -16.31
C LEU A 580 10.00 -10.71 -16.78
N SER A 581 9.34 -9.75 -17.43
CA SER A 581 8.02 -9.98 -18.02
C SER A 581 8.10 -10.74 -19.35
N PHE A 582 9.16 -10.52 -20.13
CA PHE A 582 9.40 -11.16 -21.43
C PHE A 582 10.06 -12.53 -21.32
N SER A 583 10.84 -12.75 -20.25
CA SER A 583 11.44 -14.03 -19.93
C SER A 583 11.15 -14.36 -18.48
N PRO A 584 10.61 -15.55 -18.17
CA PRO A 584 10.24 -15.90 -16.80
C PRO A 584 11.45 -15.77 -15.87
N PRO A 585 11.31 -15.20 -14.67
CA PRO A 585 12.45 -14.93 -13.78
C PRO A 585 13.24 -16.17 -13.37
N THR A 586 12.60 -17.34 -13.42
CA THR A 586 13.22 -18.63 -13.11
C THR A 586 14.41 -18.92 -14.00
N THR A 587 14.39 -18.52 -15.28
CA THR A 587 15.50 -18.79 -16.21
C THR A 587 16.73 -17.97 -15.87
N LEU A 588 16.55 -16.69 -15.55
CA LEU A 588 17.65 -15.81 -15.14
C LEU A 588 18.22 -16.25 -13.79
N MET A 589 17.33 -16.57 -12.84
CA MET A 589 17.71 -17.07 -11.51
C MET A 589 18.50 -18.38 -11.60
N GLU A 590 18.05 -19.34 -12.40
CA GLU A 590 18.74 -20.62 -12.59
C GLU A 590 20.15 -20.42 -13.16
N THR A 591 20.30 -19.60 -14.21
CA THR A 591 21.60 -19.26 -14.81
C THR A 591 22.55 -18.63 -13.77
N LEU A 592 22.05 -17.72 -12.94
CA LEU A 592 22.83 -17.06 -11.89
C LEU A 592 23.25 -18.04 -10.78
N ILE A 593 22.33 -18.87 -10.28
CA ILE A 593 22.64 -19.90 -9.27
C ILE A 593 23.70 -20.85 -9.80
N ARG A 594 23.55 -21.31 -11.04
CA ARG A 594 24.51 -22.20 -11.71
C ARG A 594 25.89 -21.57 -11.78
N PHE A 595 25.99 -20.28 -12.12
CA PHE A 595 27.27 -19.58 -12.13
C PHE A 595 27.89 -19.51 -10.73
N VAL A 596 27.13 -19.08 -9.71
CA VAL A 596 27.64 -18.88 -8.34
C VAL A 596 28.04 -20.21 -7.67
N ASP A 597 27.24 -21.26 -7.81
CA ASP A 597 27.51 -22.57 -7.20
C ASP A 597 28.61 -23.34 -7.94
N SER A 598 28.73 -23.17 -9.26
CA SER A 598 29.83 -23.75 -10.04
C SER A 598 31.14 -22.96 -9.94
N PHE A 599 31.11 -21.76 -9.35
CA PHE A 599 32.26 -20.86 -9.17
C PHE A 599 33.38 -21.45 -8.30
N LYS A 600 34.24 -22.28 -8.86
CA LYS A 600 35.52 -22.63 -8.23
C LYS A 600 36.58 -21.68 -8.77
N ASN A 601 37.30 -21.01 -7.88
CA ASN A 601 38.53 -20.31 -8.24
C ASN A 601 39.56 -21.38 -8.64
N ASP A 602 39.48 -21.93 -9.85
CA ASP A 602 40.52 -22.80 -10.42
C ASP A 602 41.75 -21.93 -10.77
N ARG A 603 42.38 -21.36 -9.74
CA ARG A 603 43.65 -20.59 -9.81
C ARG A 603 44.84 -21.46 -10.23
N ASN A 604 44.64 -22.75 -10.51
CA ASN A 604 45.69 -23.74 -10.74
C ASN A 604 46.06 -23.95 -12.22
N SER A 605 45.44 -23.28 -13.19
CA SER A 605 45.68 -23.57 -14.62
C SER A 605 46.27 -22.45 -15.49
N SER A 606 46.79 -21.35 -14.93
CA SER A 606 47.46 -20.35 -15.78
C SER A 606 48.62 -19.65 -15.07
N ASN A 607 49.84 -19.99 -15.49
CA ASN A 607 51.02 -19.15 -15.32
C ASN A 607 50.75 -17.81 -16.05
N ILE A 608 50.40 -16.75 -15.33
CA ILE A 608 50.20 -15.42 -15.91
C ILE A 608 51.09 -14.44 -15.16
N ASN A 609 51.96 -13.76 -15.92
CA ASN A 609 52.95 -12.80 -15.44
C ASN A 609 52.29 -11.52 -14.87
N ASP A 610 52.59 -11.26 -13.60
CA ASP A 610 52.88 -10.01 -12.87
C ASP A 610 52.11 -8.68 -13.01
N GLU A 611 51.17 -8.44 -13.94
CA GLU A 611 50.28 -7.24 -13.82
C GLU A 611 48.86 -7.46 -14.35
N SER A 612 48.66 -8.36 -15.33
CA SER A 612 47.32 -8.71 -15.81
C SER A 612 46.51 -9.59 -14.85
N SER A 613 47.18 -10.21 -13.87
CA SER A 613 46.56 -11.13 -12.90
C SER A 613 45.73 -10.40 -11.84
N GLU A 614 46.12 -9.19 -11.43
CA GLU A 614 45.38 -8.41 -10.42
C GLU A 614 44.06 -7.89 -10.98
N TYR A 615 44.09 -7.30 -12.19
CA TYR A 615 42.89 -6.83 -12.89
C TYR A 615 41.91 -7.97 -13.18
N GLU A 616 42.42 -9.14 -13.57
CA GLU A 616 41.61 -10.34 -13.78
C GLU A 616 41.00 -10.85 -12.46
N THR A 617 41.78 -10.85 -11.37
CA THR A 617 41.31 -11.25 -10.03
C THR A 617 40.19 -10.34 -9.51
N VAL A 618 40.31 -9.03 -9.71
CA VAL A 618 39.26 -8.06 -9.34
C VAL A 618 37.99 -8.32 -10.13
N ASN A 619 38.07 -8.49 -11.46
CA ASN A 619 36.91 -8.76 -12.31
C ASN A 619 36.22 -10.09 -11.96
N VAL A 620 37.00 -11.13 -11.66
CA VAL A 620 36.50 -12.42 -11.19
C VAL A 620 35.70 -12.24 -9.89
N SER A 621 36.26 -11.54 -8.90
CA SER A 621 35.58 -11.28 -7.64
C SER A 621 34.33 -10.42 -7.78
N LEU A 622 34.40 -9.35 -8.58
CA LEU A 622 33.27 -8.45 -8.84
C LEU A 622 32.14 -9.19 -9.54
N SER A 623 32.43 -10.04 -10.53
CA SER A 623 31.41 -10.81 -11.25
C SER A 623 30.62 -11.74 -10.32
N PHE A 624 31.31 -12.40 -9.40
CA PHE A 624 30.71 -13.23 -8.37
C PHE A 624 29.84 -12.39 -7.42
N SER A 625 30.37 -11.25 -6.97
CA SER A 625 29.71 -10.37 -6.02
C SER A 625 28.42 -9.76 -6.59
N TRP A 626 28.47 -9.26 -7.84
CA TRP A 626 27.32 -8.70 -8.54
C TRP A 626 26.26 -9.76 -8.87
N ALA A 627 26.65 -10.99 -9.17
CA ALA A 627 25.71 -12.10 -9.35
C ALA A 627 24.92 -12.37 -8.07
N ILE A 628 25.58 -12.39 -6.89
CA ILE A 628 24.91 -12.52 -5.60
C ILE A 628 23.96 -11.36 -5.34
N LEU A 629 24.38 -10.11 -5.60
CA LEU A 629 23.51 -8.94 -5.44
C LEU A 629 22.23 -9.05 -6.28
N LEU A 630 22.36 -9.47 -7.54
CA LEU A 630 21.22 -9.65 -8.43
C LEU A 630 20.30 -10.78 -7.95
N ILE A 631 20.85 -11.90 -7.47
CA ILE A 631 20.05 -12.99 -6.88
C ILE A 631 19.26 -12.51 -5.66
N ILE A 632 19.88 -11.74 -4.75
CA ILE A 632 19.20 -11.20 -3.57
C ILE A 632 18.09 -10.22 -4.00
N ASN A 633 18.37 -9.34 -4.97
CA ASN A 633 17.36 -8.42 -5.51
C ASN A 633 16.17 -9.17 -6.14
N LEU A 634 16.43 -10.23 -6.91
CA LEU A 634 15.38 -11.09 -7.47
C LEU A 634 14.56 -11.79 -6.37
N ALA A 635 15.21 -12.26 -5.31
CA ALA A 635 14.52 -12.93 -4.21
C ALA A 635 13.64 -11.96 -3.39
N GLN A 636 14.16 -10.80 -3.00
CA GLN A 636 13.48 -9.88 -2.10
C GLN A 636 12.50 -8.93 -2.80
N THR A 637 12.93 -8.27 -3.88
CA THR A 637 12.11 -7.28 -4.59
C THR A 637 11.00 -7.96 -5.38
N TYR A 638 11.28 -9.11 -6.00
CA TYR A 638 10.34 -9.80 -6.91
C TYR A 638 9.73 -11.08 -6.32
N GLY A 639 10.11 -11.50 -5.10
CA GLY A 639 9.50 -12.64 -4.40
C GLY A 639 9.84 -14.02 -5.00
N ILE A 640 11.00 -14.16 -5.65
CA ILE A 640 11.38 -15.40 -6.33
C ILE A 640 12.13 -16.33 -5.36
N SER A 641 11.53 -17.48 -5.03
CA SER A 641 12.17 -18.49 -4.18
C SER A 641 13.32 -19.19 -4.90
N VAL A 642 14.54 -19.05 -4.35
CA VAL A 642 15.76 -19.75 -4.83
C VAL A 642 15.62 -21.26 -4.65
N VAL A 643 14.98 -21.70 -3.56
CA VAL A 643 14.76 -23.12 -3.24
C VAL A 643 13.83 -23.77 -4.28
N ASP A 644 12.77 -23.08 -4.67
CA ASP A 644 11.80 -23.58 -5.65
C ASP A 644 12.44 -23.74 -7.03
N VAL A 645 13.31 -22.80 -7.42
CA VAL A 645 14.04 -22.85 -8.70
C VAL A 645 14.99 -24.04 -8.72
N ALA A 646 15.80 -24.22 -7.67
CA ALA A 646 16.75 -25.32 -7.57
C ALA A 646 16.07 -26.70 -7.59
N LEU A 647 14.86 -26.81 -7.03
CA LEU A 647 14.07 -28.05 -7.04
C LEU A 647 13.47 -28.39 -8.41
N LYS A 648 13.15 -27.39 -9.22
CA LYS A 648 12.56 -27.56 -10.56
C LYS A 648 13.62 -27.85 -11.62
N SER A 649 14.84 -27.32 -11.45
CA SER A 649 15.94 -27.54 -12.38
C SER A 649 16.51 -28.95 -12.28
N SER A 650 16.88 -29.56 -13.41
CA SER A 650 17.59 -30.85 -13.43
C SER A 650 19.05 -30.73 -13.00
N ASP A 651 19.63 -29.54 -13.13
CA ASP A 651 21.08 -29.32 -13.09
C ASP A 651 21.58 -28.83 -11.71
N LEU A 652 20.69 -28.37 -10.83
CA LEU A 652 21.04 -27.82 -9.52
C LEU A 652 20.74 -28.82 -8.40
N SER A 653 21.61 -28.85 -7.39
CA SER A 653 21.43 -29.66 -6.18
C SER A 653 21.24 -28.75 -4.96
N ILE A 654 20.20 -28.99 -4.17
CA ILE A 654 19.99 -28.28 -2.89
C ILE A 654 21.11 -28.59 -1.89
N LYS A 655 21.60 -29.84 -1.88
CA LYS A 655 22.65 -30.28 -0.95
C LYS A 655 24.01 -29.72 -1.41
N GLY A 656 24.59 -28.82 -0.62
CA GLY A 656 25.90 -28.22 -0.88
C GLY A 656 25.88 -26.96 -1.75
N SER A 657 24.70 -26.41 -2.06
CA SER A 657 24.58 -25.10 -2.72
C SER A 657 25.02 -23.98 -1.77
N PHE A 658 26.01 -23.19 -2.20
CA PHE A 658 26.52 -22.06 -1.42
C PHE A 658 25.45 -20.98 -1.33
N ILE A 659 24.79 -20.64 -2.45
CA ILE A 659 23.86 -19.52 -2.51
C ILE A 659 22.61 -19.76 -1.65
N ILE A 660 22.09 -21.00 -1.61
CA ILE A 660 20.94 -21.35 -0.77
C ILE A 660 21.29 -21.20 0.72
N ASN A 661 22.47 -21.68 1.14
CA ASN A 661 22.94 -21.51 2.52
C ASN A 661 23.21 -20.03 2.85
N PHE A 662 23.79 -19.28 1.91
CA PHE A 662 24.11 -17.87 2.08
C PHE A 662 22.85 -17.02 2.27
N LEU A 663 21.81 -17.20 1.44
CA LEU A 663 20.55 -16.43 1.53
C LEU A 663 19.70 -16.82 2.74
N SER A 664 19.65 -18.11 3.09
CA SER A 664 18.88 -18.55 4.27
C SER A 664 19.46 -18.01 5.59
N ASN A 665 20.77 -17.73 5.63
CA ASN A 665 21.48 -17.16 6.77
C ASN A 665 21.91 -15.71 6.55
N LEU A 666 21.22 -14.96 5.69
CA LEU A 666 21.62 -13.61 5.28
C LEU A 666 21.76 -12.61 6.45
N PRO A 667 20.85 -12.54 7.44
CA PRO A 667 21.05 -11.66 8.60
C PRO A 667 21.90 -12.29 9.71
N ASN A 668 22.15 -13.60 9.66
CA ASN A 668 22.81 -14.33 10.74
C ASN A 668 24.31 -14.50 10.50
N VAL A 669 25.13 -13.78 11.26
CA VAL A 669 26.59 -13.96 11.30
C VAL A 669 26.94 -14.85 12.50
N SER A 670 27.50 -16.03 12.23
CA SER A 670 27.94 -16.99 13.25
C SER A 670 28.95 -16.40 14.24
N ASP A 671 28.89 -16.83 15.51
CA ASP A 671 29.89 -16.46 16.54
C ASP A 671 31.21 -17.21 16.39
N LYS A 672 31.23 -18.26 15.56
CA LYS A 672 32.43 -19.04 15.25
C LYS A 672 32.68 -19.06 13.74
N TYR A 673 33.92 -18.80 13.35
CA TYR A 673 34.35 -18.85 11.95
C TYR A 673 35.05 -20.18 11.64
N TYR A 674 34.63 -20.81 10.54
CA TYR A 674 35.23 -22.01 9.98
C TYR A 674 35.55 -21.76 8.50
N LEU A 675 36.76 -22.11 8.05
CA LEU A 675 37.18 -21.97 6.64
C LEU A 675 36.35 -22.84 5.68
N GLU A 676 35.93 -24.02 6.13
CA GLU A 676 35.04 -24.95 5.40
C GLU A 676 34.02 -25.57 6.37
N GLU A 677 32.72 -25.45 6.05
CA GLU A 677 31.62 -25.98 6.87
C GLU A 677 31.52 -27.52 6.87
N SER A 678 32.18 -28.20 5.93
CA SER A 678 32.17 -29.67 5.81
C SER A 678 32.92 -30.40 6.93
N ASN A 679 33.80 -29.71 7.68
CA ASN A 679 34.74 -30.31 8.63
C ASN A 679 34.65 -29.70 10.06
N ILE A 680 33.42 -29.46 10.56
CA ILE A 680 33.15 -28.81 11.87
C ILE A 680 33.78 -29.55 13.07
N ASN A 681 34.04 -30.85 12.94
CA ASN A 681 34.56 -31.71 14.02
C ASN A 681 36.10 -31.78 14.11
N ASP A 682 36.82 -31.10 13.21
CA ASP A 682 38.28 -31.20 13.15
C ASP A 682 38.97 -30.07 13.94
N SER A 683 39.63 -30.41 15.05
CA SER A 683 40.29 -29.44 15.95
C SER A 683 41.39 -28.64 15.24
N ASP A 684 42.03 -29.24 14.23
CA ASP A 684 43.09 -28.61 13.44
C ASP A 684 42.55 -27.57 12.45
N MET A 685 41.28 -27.64 12.05
CA MET A 685 40.65 -26.63 11.19
C MET A 685 40.23 -25.39 11.97
N LEU A 686 39.83 -25.55 13.24
CA LEU A 686 39.55 -24.43 14.14
C LEU A 686 40.79 -23.60 14.42
N THR A 687 41.94 -24.24 14.66
CA THR A 687 43.21 -23.53 14.88
C THR A 687 43.69 -22.82 13.62
N LYS A 688 43.58 -23.44 12.44
CA LYS A 688 43.85 -22.77 11.15
C LYS A 688 42.92 -21.58 10.90
N SER A 689 41.63 -21.73 11.17
CA SER A 689 40.64 -20.65 11.01
C SER A 689 40.95 -19.50 11.96
N HIS A 690 41.28 -19.79 13.22
CA HIS A 690 41.67 -18.78 14.21
C HIS A 690 42.95 -18.04 13.81
N ASN A 691 44.00 -18.76 13.40
CA ASN A 691 45.24 -18.16 12.91
C ASN A 691 44.98 -17.26 11.69
N THR A 692 44.09 -17.67 10.79
CA THR A 692 43.71 -16.87 9.61
C THR A 692 43.02 -15.58 10.03
N VAL A 693 42.01 -15.65 10.89
CA VAL A 693 41.32 -14.46 11.43
C VAL A 693 42.30 -13.53 12.14
N GLN A 694 43.22 -14.09 12.94
CA GLN A 694 44.23 -13.32 13.65
C GLN A 694 45.15 -12.57 12.68
N SER A 695 45.64 -13.23 11.63
CA SER A 695 46.44 -12.57 10.59
C SER A 695 45.69 -11.43 9.92
N TRP A 696 44.41 -11.63 9.58
CA TRP A 696 43.56 -10.58 9.00
C TRP A 696 43.34 -9.39 9.95
N LEU A 697 43.10 -9.65 11.25
CA LEU A 697 42.94 -8.59 12.24
C LEU A 697 44.25 -7.79 12.43
N CYS A 698 45.39 -8.47 12.49
CA CYS A 698 46.69 -7.81 12.57
C CYS A 698 46.95 -6.94 11.33
N ASP A 699 46.70 -7.46 10.13
CA ASP A 699 46.95 -6.72 8.89
C ASP A 699 46.03 -5.51 8.74
N LEU A 700 44.73 -5.66 9.00
CA LEU A 700 43.74 -4.59 8.85
C LEU A 700 43.87 -3.48 9.90
N PHE A 701 44.09 -3.84 11.17
CA PHE A 701 43.97 -2.90 12.29
C PHE A 701 45.28 -2.55 12.99
N VAL A 702 46.35 -3.34 12.82
CA VAL A 702 47.66 -3.10 13.46
C VAL A 702 48.70 -2.64 12.44
N ASN A 703 48.84 -3.37 11.33
CA ASN A 703 49.82 -3.05 10.30
C ASN A 703 49.31 -1.94 9.36
N GLY A 704 47.98 -1.81 9.24
CA GLY A 704 47.35 -0.84 8.35
C GLY A 704 47.58 -1.16 6.87
N SER A 705 47.69 -2.45 6.52
CA SER A 705 47.86 -2.93 5.14
C SER A 705 47.56 -4.43 5.07
N ILE A 706 46.89 -4.88 4.02
CA ILE A 706 46.65 -6.31 3.76
C ILE A 706 47.83 -6.90 3.01
N THR A 707 48.40 -8.01 3.51
CA THR A 707 49.46 -8.71 2.80
C THR A 707 48.96 -9.46 1.55
N ASP A 708 49.74 -9.43 0.46
CA ASP A 708 49.41 -10.13 -0.80
C ASP A 708 49.18 -11.63 -0.59
N GLN A 709 49.85 -12.22 0.40
CA GLN A 709 49.68 -13.62 0.79
C GLN A 709 48.27 -13.91 1.31
N LEU A 710 47.63 -13.00 2.05
CA LEU A 710 46.25 -13.19 2.51
C LEU A 710 45.26 -13.08 1.35
N ILE A 711 45.48 -12.14 0.43
CA ILE A 711 44.64 -11.93 -0.76
C ILE A 711 44.73 -13.12 -1.74
N GLN A 712 45.93 -13.68 -1.93
CA GLN A 712 46.15 -14.79 -2.85
C GLN A 712 45.64 -16.14 -2.32
N ASN A 713 45.57 -16.31 -0.99
CA ASN A 713 45.21 -17.60 -0.38
C ASN A 713 43.74 -17.74 0.00
N ILE A 714 42.91 -16.70 -0.17
CA ILE A 714 41.50 -16.73 0.21
C ILE A 714 40.57 -16.78 -1.00
N GLU A 715 39.50 -17.57 -0.90
CA GLU A 715 38.44 -17.61 -1.90
C GLU A 715 37.41 -16.50 -1.67
N THR A 716 36.82 -15.96 -2.75
CA THR A 716 35.77 -14.93 -2.66
C THR A 716 34.55 -15.40 -1.86
N ARG A 717 34.22 -16.70 -1.91
CA ARG A 717 33.16 -17.31 -1.08
C ARG A 717 33.46 -17.24 0.41
N GLN A 718 34.73 -17.43 0.79
CA GLN A 718 35.17 -17.35 2.17
C GLN A 718 35.15 -15.90 2.66
N LEU A 719 35.56 -14.94 1.81
CA LEU A 719 35.46 -13.51 2.11
C LEU A 719 34.03 -13.05 2.42
N ALA A 720 33.03 -13.61 1.74
CA ALA A 720 31.61 -13.32 1.98
C ALA A 720 31.16 -13.66 3.42
N ASN A 721 31.86 -14.56 4.12
CA ASN A 721 31.59 -14.95 5.51
C ASN A 721 32.62 -14.39 6.51
N LEU A 722 33.89 -14.27 6.11
CA LEU A 722 34.98 -13.78 6.96
C LEU A 722 34.82 -12.29 7.30
N ILE A 723 34.53 -11.46 6.31
CA ILE A 723 34.45 -10.01 6.51
C ILE A 723 33.29 -9.61 7.44
N PRO A 724 32.05 -10.12 7.28
CA PRO A 724 30.98 -9.89 8.25
C PRO A 724 31.35 -10.36 9.66
N PHE A 725 32.06 -11.48 9.77
CA PHE A 725 32.53 -11.97 11.05
C PHE A 725 33.51 -11.00 11.71
N ILE A 726 34.49 -10.48 10.97
CA ILE A 726 35.45 -9.48 11.48
C ILE A 726 34.71 -8.21 11.92
N VAL A 727 33.83 -7.66 11.07
CA VAL A 727 33.05 -6.46 11.41
C VAL A 727 32.20 -6.67 12.67
N LYS A 728 31.54 -7.82 12.79
CA LYS A 728 30.77 -8.20 13.98
C LYS A 728 31.65 -8.19 15.24
N GLN A 729 32.81 -8.86 15.21
CA GLN A 729 33.69 -8.92 16.39
C GLN A 729 34.21 -7.54 16.80
N VAL A 730 34.54 -6.68 15.83
CA VAL A 730 35.00 -5.32 16.11
C VAL A 730 33.90 -4.47 16.72
N LEU A 731 32.70 -4.42 16.12
CA LEU A 731 31.60 -3.60 16.65
C LEU A 731 31.13 -4.07 18.03
N LEU A 732 31.04 -5.39 18.28
CA LEU A 732 30.72 -5.91 19.61
C LEU A 732 31.80 -5.57 20.65
N SER A 733 33.08 -5.53 20.23
CA SER A 733 34.18 -5.15 21.13
C SER A 733 34.16 -3.65 21.48
N VAL A 734 33.70 -2.80 20.55
CA VAL A 734 33.45 -1.36 20.79
C VAL A 734 32.23 -1.18 21.72
N GLU A 735 31.16 -1.94 21.51
CA GLU A 735 29.96 -1.91 22.35
C GLU A 735 30.28 -2.21 23.83
N ILE A 736 31.14 -3.19 24.09
CA ILE A 736 31.59 -3.57 25.45
C ILE A 736 32.62 -2.56 26.02
N GLY A 737 33.13 -1.64 25.20
CA GLY A 737 34.16 -0.67 25.58
C GLY A 737 35.57 -1.27 25.73
N ALA A 738 35.82 -2.42 25.09
CA ALA A 738 37.13 -3.09 25.13
C ALA A 738 38.16 -2.41 24.20
N LEU A 739 37.69 -1.75 23.14
CA LEU A 739 38.51 -1.00 22.19
C LEU A 739 38.35 0.50 22.46
N THR A 740 39.47 1.21 22.64
CA THR A 740 39.48 2.64 22.98
C THR A 740 40.11 3.54 21.89
N ASP A 741 40.82 2.95 20.94
CA ASP A 741 41.41 3.68 19.81
C ASP A 741 40.57 3.49 18.54
N ILE A 742 39.69 4.46 18.27
CA ILE A 742 38.81 4.45 17.08
C ILE A 742 39.61 4.75 15.81
N SER A 743 40.74 5.46 15.92
CA SER A 743 41.47 5.96 14.74
C SER A 743 42.09 4.84 13.91
N SER A 744 42.65 3.82 14.57
CA SER A 744 43.14 2.60 13.91
C SER A 744 42.01 1.75 13.32
N LEU A 745 40.83 1.75 13.96
CA LEU A 745 39.65 1.04 13.47
C LEU A 745 39.08 1.67 12.18
N ILE A 746 39.08 3.00 12.08
CA ILE A 746 38.63 3.72 10.88
C ILE A 746 39.44 3.28 9.65
N GLY A 747 40.78 3.28 9.75
CA GLY A 747 41.64 2.86 8.65
C GLY A 747 41.39 1.40 8.22
N GLY A 748 41.19 0.50 9.19
CA GLY A 748 40.84 -0.90 8.88
C GLY A 748 39.48 -1.07 8.20
N PHE A 749 38.48 -0.25 8.54
CA PHE A 749 37.15 -0.29 7.92
C PHE A 749 37.17 0.19 6.47
N GLU A 750 38.02 1.16 6.14
CA GLU A 750 38.19 1.65 4.76
C GLU A 750 38.67 0.55 3.81
N TYR A 751 39.48 -0.40 4.29
CA TYR A 751 39.92 -1.55 3.49
C TYR A 751 38.76 -2.44 3.02
N PHE A 752 37.67 -2.56 3.79
CA PHE A 752 36.52 -3.37 3.36
C PHE A 752 35.81 -2.82 2.12
N LEU A 753 36.08 -1.58 1.75
CA LEU A 753 35.53 -0.91 0.56
C LEU A 753 36.33 -1.20 -0.72
N GLN A 754 37.45 -1.92 -0.61
CA GLN A 754 38.21 -2.37 -1.77
C GLN A 754 37.42 -3.41 -2.58
N PRO A 755 37.49 -3.40 -3.94
CA PRO A 755 36.64 -4.23 -4.81
C PRO A 755 36.58 -5.73 -4.44
N LEU A 756 37.68 -6.30 -3.99
CA LEU A 756 37.78 -7.71 -3.60
C LEU A 756 36.97 -8.04 -2.33
N LEU A 757 36.91 -7.12 -1.37
CA LEU A 757 36.34 -7.34 -0.03
C LEU A 757 34.86 -6.95 0.06
N LEU A 758 34.35 -6.20 -0.93
CA LEU A 758 32.99 -5.68 -0.95
C LEU A 758 31.89 -6.74 -0.79
N VAL A 759 32.14 -7.98 -1.23
CA VAL A 759 31.19 -9.09 -1.08
C VAL A 759 30.77 -9.31 0.38
N GLY A 760 31.68 -9.03 1.33
CA GLY A 760 31.43 -9.11 2.76
C GLY A 760 30.46 -8.05 3.28
N LEU A 761 30.34 -6.92 2.62
CA LEU A 761 29.45 -5.84 3.06
C LEU A 761 27.98 -6.21 2.91
N ILE A 762 27.64 -7.14 2.01
CA ILE A 762 26.28 -7.64 1.82
C ILE A 762 25.73 -8.13 3.16
N LYS A 763 26.33 -9.18 3.72
CA LYS A 763 25.88 -9.78 4.97
C LYS A 763 26.06 -8.85 6.17
N THR A 764 27.07 -7.98 6.12
CA THR A 764 27.30 -6.94 7.14
C THR A 764 26.11 -6.00 7.28
N PHE A 765 25.60 -5.42 6.18
CA PHE A 765 24.46 -4.49 6.25
C PHE A 765 23.13 -5.15 6.63
N TYR A 766 22.94 -6.45 6.38
CA TYR A 766 21.81 -7.21 6.94
C TYR A 766 21.94 -7.41 8.45
N TRP A 767 23.14 -7.77 8.91
CA TRP A 767 23.39 -7.96 10.34
C TRP A 767 23.30 -6.65 11.14
N LEU A 768 23.72 -5.51 10.56
CA LEU A 768 23.62 -4.20 11.20
C LEU A 768 22.20 -3.83 11.62
N GLU A 769 21.17 -4.27 10.89
CA GLU A 769 19.78 -4.03 11.27
C GLU A 769 19.47 -4.64 12.65
N GLN A 770 19.87 -5.88 12.86
CA GLN A 770 19.68 -6.59 14.13
C GLN A 770 20.52 -5.95 15.24
N PHE A 771 21.79 -5.68 14.95
CA PHE A 771 22.71 -5.05 15.90
C PHE A 771 22.20 -3.70 16.38
N LEU A 772 21.84 -2.78 15.47
CA LEU A 772 21.34 -1.45 15.82
C LEU A 772 19.99 -1.51 16.55
N SER A 773 19.16 -2.50 16.26
CA SER A 773 17.91 -2.70 17.00
C SER A 773 18.16 -3.15 18.45
N CYS A 774 19.19 -3.97 18.70
CA CYS A 774 19.60 -4.33 20.06
C CYS A 774 20.19 -3.12 20.79
N VAL A 775 21.14 -2.43 20.16
CA VAL A 775 21.80 -1.22 20.69
C VAL A 775 20.78 -0.14 21.10
N LYS A 776 19.67 0.00 20.37
CA LYS A 776 18.62 0.96 20.73
C LYS A 776 17.82 0.57 21.97
N ASN A 777 17.60 -0.72 22.18
CA ASN A 777 16.82 -1.25 23.30
C ASN A 777 17.67 -1.33 24.58
N ASP A 778 18.98 -1.51 24.44
CA ASP A 778 19.92 -1.54 25.54
C ASP A 778 20.31 -0.12 26.00
N THR A 779 20.50 0.07 27.31
CA THR A 779 20.89 1.37 27.88
C THR A 779 22.39 1.62 27.74
N ILE A 780 22.86 1.79 26.50
CA ILE A 780 24.28 2.05 26.18
C ILE A 780 24.60 3.54 26.40
N SER A 781 25.83 3.85 26.81
CA SER A 781 26.27 5.24 27.01
C SER A 781 26.31 6.02 25.69
N GLU A 782 25.94 7.31 25.71
CA GLU A 782 25.95 8.16 24.50
C GLU A 782 27.33 8.25 23.83
N ASN A 783 28.42 8.20 24.60
CA ASN A 783 29.78 8.22 24.04
C ASN A 783 30.02 7.01 23.12
N ILE A 784 29.76 5.78 23.61
CA ILE A 784 29.93 4.55 22.82
C ILE A 784 29.03 4.56 21.57
N LEU A 785 27.81 5.12 21.70
CA LEU A 785 26.90 5.28 20.56
C LEU A 785 27.49 6.18 19.47
N GLN A 786 28.14 7.29 19.85
CA GLN A 786 28.85 8.16 18.92
C GLN A 786 30.04 7.47 18.26
N GLU A 787 30.78 6.64 18.99
CA GLU A 787 31.89 5.85 18.42
C GLU A 787 31.38 4.86 17.37
N ILE A 788 30.26 4.19 17.65
CA ILE A 788 29.59 3.28 16.70
C ILE A 788 29.15 4.06 15.46
N PHE A 789 28.48 5.21 15.59
CA PHE A 789 28.05 6.00 14.43
C PHE A 789 29.23 6.52 13.60
N ASN A 790 30.35 6.89 14.24
CA ASN A 790 31.57 7.25 13.53
C ASN A 790 32.12 6.08 12.68
N LEU A 791 32.18 4.88 13.26
CA LEU A 791 32.60 3.67 12.53
C LEU A 791 31.61 3.28 11.43
N LEU A 792 30.31 3.52 11.61
CA LEU A 792 29.34 3.28 10.55
C LEU A 792 29.46 4.31 9.42
N ASN A 793 29.79 5.57 9.72
CA ASN A 793 30.00 6.58 8.70
C ASN A 793 31.19 6.26 7.78
N THR A 794 32.21 5.54 8.24
CA THR A 794 33.28 5.09 7.33
C THR A 794 32.77 4.09 6.29
N LEU A 795 31.82 3.22 6.67
CA LEU A 795 31.21 2.25 5.77
C LEU A 795 30.12 2.84 4.88
N PHE A 796 29.35 3.82 5.38
CA PHE A 796 28.22 4.40 4.64
C PHE A 796 28.65 5.61 3.79
N ASN A 797 29.51 6.47 4.34
CA ASN A 797 29.96 7.74 3.78
C ASN A 797 31.49 7.80 3.67
N PRO A 798 32.12 6.91 2.89
CA PRO A 798 33.56 6.92 2.75
C PRO A 798 34.08 8.17 2.03
N VAL A 799 35.20 8.71 2.50
CA VAL A 799 35.82 9.94 1.96
C VAL A 799 36.36 9.72 0.55
N THR A 800 36.91 8.53 0.29
CA THR A 800 37.45 8.12 -1.01
C THR A 800 37.05 6.68 -1.28
N LEU A 801 36.62 6.41 -2.51
CA LEU A 801 36.21 5.08 -2.93
C LEU A 801 36.68 4.83 -4.36
N ASN A 802 37.20 3.64 -4.64
CA ASN A 802 37.61 3.24 -5.98
C ASN A 802 36.42 3.31 -6.95
N GLU A 803 36.67 3.70 -8.19
CA GLU A 803 35.65 3.85 -9.24
C GLU A 803 34.81 2.57 -9.42
N ASP A 804 35.48 1.41 -9.47
CA ASP A 804 34.85 0.09 -9.54
C ASP A 804 34.03 -0.29 -8.29
N SER A 805 34.35 0.32 -7.14
CA SER A 805 33.63 0.07 -5.88
C SER A 805 32.37 0.92 -5.75
N LYS A 806 32.28 2.09 -6.42
CA LYS A 806 31.21 3.09 -6.18
C LYS A 806 29.82 2.54 -6.48
N ALA A 807 29.67 1.95 -7.66
CA ALA A 807 28.42 1.37 -8.10
C ALA A 807 28.01 0.18 -7.22
N PHE A 808 28.97 -0.68 -6.86
CA PHE A 808 28.71 -1.83 -6.02
C PHE A 808 28.31 -1.41 -4.60
N HIS A 809 29.07 -0.51 -3.97
CA HIS A 809 28.77 0.04 -2.64
C HIS A 809 27.35 0.63 -2.56
N THR A 810 26.98 1.42 -3.56
CA THR A 810 25.62 1.97 -3.72
C THR A 810 24.58 0.84 -3.81
N ALA A 811 24.85 -0.20 -4.59
CA ALA A 811 23.97 -1.35 -4.75
C ALA A 811 23.79 -2.16 -3.44
N VAL A 812 24.87 -2.40 -2.68
CA VAL A 812 24.82 -3.14 -1.41
C VAL A 812 24.00 -2.36 -0.38
N LEU A 813 24.26 -1.07 -0.21
CA LEU A 813 23.50 -0.22 0.72
C LEU A 813 22.01 -0.22 0.38
N ARG A 814 21.66 -0.21 -0.91
CA ARG A 814 20.28 -0.19 -1.40
C ARG A 814 19.46 -1.41 -0.96
N LEU A 815 20.07 -2.60 -0.93
CA LEU A 815 19.37 -3.86 -0.62
C LEU A 815 18.68 -3.85 0.75
N ASN A 816 19.36 -3.34 1.79
CA ASN A 816 18.81 -3.27 3.16
C ASN A 816 18.50 -1.84 3.62
N ALA A 817 18.38 -0.88 2.70
CA ALA A 817 18.22 0.54 3.04
C ALA A 817 16.92 0.83 3.82
N ILE A 818 15.78 0.23 3.45
CA ILE A 818 14.48 0.52 4.08
C ILE A 818 14.44 0.03 5.54
N PRO A 819 14.81 -1.23 5.86
CA PRO A 819 14.86 -1.69 7.25
C PRO A 819 15.90 -0.94 8.08
N LEU A 820 17.07 -0.64 7.51
CA LEU A 820 18.10 0.17 8.20
C LEU A 820 17.61 1.60 8.50
N LEU A 821 16.94 2.26 7.55
CA LEU A 821 16.32 3.58 7.76
C LEU A 821 15.31 3.55 8.89
N LYS A 822 14.48 2.50 8.97
CA LYS A 822 13.51 2.31 10.05
C LYS A 822 14.20 2.26 11.42
N VAL A 823 15.31 1.53 11.54
CA VAL A 823 16.06 1.40 12.79
C VAL A 823 16.81 2.70 13.12
N LEU A 824 17.53 3.30 12.17
CA LEU A 824 18.27 4.54 12.36
C LEU A 824 17.37 5.71 12.78
N ARG A 825 16.19 5.83 12.17
CA ARG A 825 15.21 6.87 12.55
C ARG A 825 14.67 6.71 13.98
N ARG A 826 14.74 5.51 14.59
CA ARG A 826 14.39 5.33 16.02
C ARG A 826 15.41 5.96 16.96
N PHE A 827 16.63 6.22 16.51
CA PHE A 827 17.63 6.93 17.30
C PHE A 827 17.39 8.43 17.34
N ARG A 828 16.59 9.00 16.41
CA ARG A 828 16.18 10.41 16.49
C ARG A 828 15.36 10.62 17.76
N VAL A 829 15.81 11.54 18.61
CA VAL A 829 15.04 12.01 19.77
C VAL A 829 13.86 12.79 19.21
N GLN A 830 12.64 12.29 19.38
CA GLN A 830 11.43 13.09 19.16
C GLN A 830 11.42 14.21 20.20
N SER A 831 11.95 15.38 19.85
CA SER A 831 11.67 16.59 20.60
C SER A 831 10.16 16.84 20.46
N GLN A 832 9.40 16.46 21.49
CA GLN A 832 8.01 16.86 21.62
C GLN A 832 7.98 18.38 21.85
N SER A 833 8.15 19.15 20.79
CA SER A 833 7.69 20.53 20.79
C SER A 833 6.17 20.46 20.63
N ASN A 834 5.45 20.69 21.73
CA ASN A 834 4.00 20.87 21.71
C ASN A 834 3.56 22.14 20.92
N TYR A 835 4.50 22.83 20.27
CA TYR A 835 4.32 24.02 19.44
C TYR A 835 4.91 23.81 18.05
N GLY A 836 4.10 23.28 17.13
CA GLY A 836 4.48 22.93 15.76
C GLY A 836 4.67 24.11 14.80
N ILE A 837 5.30 25.21 15.23
CA ILE A 837 5.67 26.33 14.33
C ILE A 837 7.08 26.87 14.63
N TYR A 838 7.64 26.57 15.81
CA TYR A 838 9.00 26.99 16.19
C TYR A 838 9.82 25.85 16.79
N SER A 839 9.69 24.62 16.28
CA SER A 839 10.84 23.73 16.33
C SER A 839 11.85 24.30 15.34
N SER A 840 12.76 25.14 15.83
CA SER A 840 14.10 25.20 15.25
C SER A 840 14.52 23.77 14.99
N ASP A 841 14.97 23.46 13.77
CA ASP A 841 15.55 22.17 13.40
C ASP A 841 16.24 21.59 14.63
N ALA A 842 15.64 20.56 15.24
CA ALA A 842 16.37 19.81 16.24
C ALA A 842 17.53 19.26 15.43
N GLN A 843 18.71 19.89 15.54
CA GLN A 843 19.89 19.46 14.82
C GLN A 843 20.01 17.98 15.15
N GLY A 844 19.69 17.14 14.17
CA GLY A 844 19.83 15.71 14.33
C GLY A 844 21.27 15.43 14.69
N ASP A 845 21.48 14.35 15.41
CA ASP A 845 22.83 13.94 15.83
C ASP A 845 23.79 14.01 14.61
N PRO A 846 24.90 14.76 14.71
CA PRO A 846 25.78 15.07 13.58
C PRO A 846 26.35 13.82 12.91
N ASN A 847 26.40 12.69 13.61
CA ASN A 847 26.85 11.42 13.06
C ASN A 847 25.71 10.53 12.56
N LEU A 848 24.47 10.74 13.02
CA LEU A 848 23.30 9.97 12.60
C LEU A 848 22.70 10.48 11.28
N GLU A 849 22.58 11.81 11.12
CA GLU A 849 21.93 12.41 9.96
C GLU A 849 22.64 12.10 8.62
N PRO A 850 23.99 12.09 8.54
CA PRO A 850 24.69 11.65 7.32
C PRO A 850 24.37 10.21 6.92
N LEU A 851 24.15 9.30 7.87
CA LEU A 851 23.77 7.91 7.59
C LEU A 851 22.38 7.85 6.96
N ILE A 852 21.42 8.60 7.52
CA ILE A 852 20.04 8.67 7.01
C ILE A 852 20.03 9.31 5.61
N ALA A 853 20.72 10.45 5.43
CA ALA A 853 20.81 11.14 4.16
C ALA A 853 21.39 10.25 3.06
N LYS A 854 22.44 9.48 3.38
CA LYS A 854 23.04 8.53 2.45
C LYS A 854 22.07 7.45 2.01
N LEU A 855 21.37 6.80 2.94
CA LEU A 855 20.39 5.77 2.60
C LEU A 855 19.24 6.32 1.74
N VAL A 856 18.75 7.53 2.03
CA VAL A 856 17.75 8.21 1.18
C VAL A 856 18.31 8.48 -0.22
N SER A 857 19.53 9.00 -0.32
CA SER A 857 20.17 9.27 -1.63
C SER A 857 20.31 8.02 -2.49
N VAL A 858 20.67 6.88 -1.88
CA VAL A 858 20.84 5.59 -2.56
C VAL A 858 19.50 5.01 -3.05
N LEU A 859 18.42 5.24 -2.30
CA LEU A 859 17.06 4.86 -2.72
C LEU A 859 16.61 5.67 -3.95
N ASN A 860 17.02 6.93 -4.06
CA ASN A 860 16.66 7.82 -5.18
C ASN A 860 17.35 7.50 -6.52
N VAL A 861 18.43 6.70 -6.52
CA VAL A 861 19.17 6.35 -7.75
C VAL A 861 18.30 5.63 -8.78
N SER A 862 17.34 4.82 -8.32
CA SER A 862 16.50 4.02 -9.20
C SER A 862 15.20 3.59 -8.52
N PRO A 863 14.20 3.02 -9.21
CA PRO A 863 12.86 2.82 -8.65
C PRO A 863 12.83 1.74 -7.56
N VAL A 864 12.11 2.02 -6.46
CA VAL A 864 11.88 1.11 -5.32
C VAL A 864 10.38 0.85 -5.23
N TYR A 865 9.99 -0.42 -5.19
CA TYR A 865 8.57 -0.81 -5.16
C TYR A 865 8.04 -0.98 -3.75
N ASP A 866 6.75 -0.72 -3.58
CA ASP A 866 5.96 -1.04 -2.37
C ASP A 866 6.48 -0.33 -1.09
N VAL A 867 7.03 0.88 -1.27
CA VAL A 867 7.55 1.74 -0.19
C VAL A 867 6.76 3.04 -0.11
N ASP A 868 6.41 3.44 1.10
CA ASP A 868 5.75 4.72 1.38
C ASP A 868 6.64 5.88 0.93
N PRO A 869 6.17 6.77 0.02
CA PRO A 869 6.99 7.85 -0.51
C PRO A 869 7.50 8.81 0.58
N ARG A 870 6.80 8.90 1.71
CA ARG A 870 7.23 9.69 2.87
C ARG A 870 8.51 9.16 3.52
N ILE A 871 8.89 7.91 3.25
CA ILE A 871 10.17 7.37 3.68
C ILE A 871 11.32 8.05 2.94
N ILE A 872 11.13 8.39 1.67
CA ILE A 872 12.17 8.94 0.79
C ILE A 872 12.11 10.47 0.80
N ASN A 873 10.91 11.05 0.73
CA ASN A 873 10.68 12.50 0.62
C ASN A 873 10.57 13.19 1.98
N SER A 874 11.37 12.82 2.98
CA SER A 874 11.19 13.26 4.37
C SER A 874 11.56 14.73 4.63
N GLU A 875 11.04 15.66 3.84
CA GLU A 875 11.00 17.09 4.13
C GLU A 875 9.56 17.48 4.52
N ASN A 876 9.37 17.75 5.81
CA ASN A 876 8.33 18.63 6.36
C ASN A 876 6.83 18.33 6.17
N ASP A 877 6.43 17.08 5.91
CA ASP A 877 5.00 16.75 6.03
C ASP A 877 4.59 16.47 7.48
N TYR A 878 3.78 17.38 8.03
CA TYR A 878 3.03 17.29 9.30
C TYR A 878 2.03 16.12 9.34
N SER A 879 2.35 14.95 8.78
CA SER A 879 1.48 13.80 8.80
C SER A 879 1.62 13.06 10.14
N ARG A 880 0.60 13.19 11.00
CA ARG A 880 0.46 12.42 12.26
C ARG A 880 0.24 10.91 12.03
N LYS A 881 0.26 10.42 10.79
CA LYS A 881 0.05 9.00 10.46
C LYS A 881 1.37 8.24 10.48
N GLN A 882 1.40 7.12 11.20
CA GLN A 882 2.56 6.22 11.30
C GLN A 882 3.13 5.88 9.90
N LEU A 883 4.45 6.02 9.75
CA LEU A 883 5.15 5.69 8.50
C LEU A 883 5.06 4.19 8.22
N GLY A 884 4.67 3.84 7.01
CA GLY A 884 4.55 2.45 6.58
C GLY A 884 5.85 1.90 6.02
N TYR A 885 6.53 1.02 6.76
CA TYR A 885 7.82 0.43 6.35
C TYR A 885 7.70 -0.95 5.69
N GLY A 886 6.49 -1.42 5.39
CA GLY A 886 6.26 -2.74 4.79
C GLY A 886 5.08 -2.72 3.83
N LYS A 887 4.99 -3.79 3.00
CA LYS A 887 3.93 -3.99 1.99
C LYS A 887 2.52 -4.00 2.59
N PHE A 888 2.41 -4.42 3.85
CA PHE A 888 1.16 -4.54 4.58
C PHE A 888 1.22 -3.72 5.88
N LEU A 889 0.30 -2.75 6.04
CA LEU A 889 0.20 -1.93 7.25
C LEU A 889 -0.97 -2.36 8.12
N ILE A 890 -0.64 -2.83 9.32
CA ILE A 890 -1.61 -3.03 10.40
C ILE A 890 -1.66 -1.73 11.19
N LEU A 891 -2.74 -0.97 10.98
CA LEU A 891 -3.00 0.26 11.73
C LEU A 891 -3.97 -0.05 12.87
N ASN A 892 -3.90 0.69 13.97
CA ASN A 892 -4.84 0.56 15.09
C ASN A 892 -6.31 0.76 14.64
N GLU A 893 -6.55 1.58 13.62
CA GLU A 893 -7.87 1.82 13.03
C GLU A 893 -8.40 0.63 12.21
N ASN A 894 -7.50 -0.24 11.72
CA ASN A 894 -7.78 -1.40 10.87
C ASN A 894 -7.05 -2.65 11.38
N PRO A 895 -7.49 -3.25 12.50
CA PRO A 895 -6.89 -4.48 13.01
C PRO A 895 -7.14 -5.67 12.07
N VAL A 896 -6.31 -6.71 12.17
CA VAL A 896 -6.38 -7.93 11.35
C VAL A 896 -7.76 -8.57 11.36
N ASN A 897 -8.47 -8.56 12.49
CA ASN A 897 -9.83 -9.11 12.60
C ASN A 897 -10.85 -8.34 11.75
N LYS A 898 -10.74 -7.01 11.68
CA LYS A 898 -11.60 -6.16 10.86
C LYS A 898 -11.30 -6.38 9.37
N ILE A 899 -10.01 -6.50 9.03
CA ILE A 899 -9.56 -6.86 7.69
C ILE A 899 -10.13 -8.23 7.27
N MET A 900 -9.94 -9.27 8.09
CA MET A 900 -10.47 -10.61 7.83
C MET A 900 -11.99 -10.60 7.68
N THR A 901 -12.71 -9.85 8.51
CA THR A 901 -14.16 -9.71 8.43
C THR A 901 -14.60 -9.06 7.11
N ASN A 902 -13.89 -8.02 6.66
CA ASN A 902 -14.14 -7.38 5.37
C ASN A 902 -13.89 -8.32 4.19
N GLN A 903 -12.82 -9.11 4.24
CA GLN A 903 -12.54 -10.11 3.21
C GLN A 903 -13.63 -11.21 3.21
N ILE A 904 -14.01 -11.74 4.36
CA ILE A 904 -15.09 -12.75 4.44
C ILE A 904 -16.45 -12.18 3.99
N ASN A 905 -16.76 -10.92 4.34
CA ASN A 905 -17.95 -10.22 3.88
C ASN A 905 -17.99 -10.14 2.36
N SER A 906 -16.84 -9.86 1.75
CA SER A 906 -16.76 -9.70 0.32
C SER A 906 -16.93 -11.07 -0.39
N PHE A 907 -16.32 -12.16 0.12
CA PHE A 907 -16.52 -13.52 -0.42
C PHE A 907 -18.00 -13.94 -0.34
N TRP A 908 -18.68 -13.57 0.75
CA TRP A 908 -20.09 -13.89 0.98
C TRP A 908 -21.03 -13.09 0.08
N SER A 909 -20.79 -11.78 -0.05
CA SER A 909 -21.62 -10.87 -0.85
C SER A 909 -21.43 -11.05 -2.35
N LEU A 910 -20.49 -11.91 -2.78
CA LEU A 910 -19.98 -11.97 -4.15
C LEU A 910 -19.52 -10.58 -4.62
N HIS A 911 -19.17 -9.73 -3.66
CA HIS A 911 -18.73 -8.38 -3.90
C HIS A 911 -17.29 -8.49 -4.39
N SER A 912 -17.15 -8.27 -5.69
CA SER A 912 -16.12 -7.42 -6.26
C SER A 912 -14.88 -7.19 -5.37
N SER A 913 -14.99 -6.39 -4.29
CA SER A 913 -13.87 -5.95 -3.42
C SER A 913 -13.04 -7.04 -2.75
N THR A 914 -13.53 -8.27 -2.56
CA THR A 914 -12.68 -9.38 -2.04
C THR A 914 -11.64 -9.81 -3.03
N TYR A 915 -12.00 -9.78 -4.30
CA TYR A 915 -11.32 -10.50 -5.36
C TYR A 915 -10.33 -9.61 -6.11
N TYR A 916 -10.25 -8.34 -5.70
CA TYR A 916 -9.58 -7.24 -6.39
C TYR A 916 -8.18 -6.94 -5.89
N ASN A 917 -7.71 -7.71 -4.91
CA ASN A 917 -6.37 -7.55 -4.34
C ASN A 917 -5.78 -8.93 -4.05
N LEU A 918 -5.59 -9.76 -5.09
CA LEU A 918 -4.97 -11.09 -4.93
C LEU A 918 -3.62 -10.98 -4.21
N ASP A 919 -2.84 -9.97 -4.56
CA ASP A 919 -1.59 -9.59 -3.89
C ASP A 919 -1.79 -9.33 -2.38
N TYR A 920 -2.79 -8.52 -2.02
CA TYR A 920 -3.13 -8.25 -0.62
C TYR A 920 -3.60 -9.50 0.12
N LEU A 921 -4.41 -10.36 -0.53
CA LEU A 921 -4.85 -11.61 0.06
C LEU A 921 -3.67 -12.57 0.27
N PHE A 922 -2.70 -12.61 -0.64
CA PHE A 922 -1.50 -13.43 -0.47
C PHE A 922 -0.69 -12.96 0.75
N GLU A 923 -0.47 -11.66 0.89
CA GLU A 923 0.21 -11.07 2.06
C GLU A 923 -0.57 -11.32 3.37
N LEU A 924 -1.91 -11.21 3.33
CA LEU A 924 -2.77 -11.52 4.49
C LEU A 924 -2.70 -13.00 4.88
N ILE A 925 -2.68 -13.90 3.90
CA ILE A 925 -2.54 -15.35 4.11
C ILE A 925 -1.18 -15.68 4.69
N GLU A 926 -0.11 -15.02 4.24
CA GLU A 926 1.23 -15.17 4.84
C GLU A 926 1.25 -14.70 6.31
N LEU A 927 0.57 -13.59 6.62
CA LEU A 927 0.51 -13.03 7.96
C LEU A 927 -0.32 -13.87 8.96
N VAL A 928 -1.51 -14.30 8.56
CA VAL A 928 -2.43 -15.06 9.42
C VAL A 928 -2.08 -16.56 9.43
N THR A 929 -1.38 -17.03 8.39
CA THR A 929 -1.12 -18.41 7.95
C THR A 929 -2.27 -19.03 7.12
N PRO A 930 -1.97 -19.90 6.13
CA PRO A 930 -3.00 -20.55 5.30
C PRO A 930 -4.00 -21.39 6.10
N LYS A 931 -3.56 -21.99 7.21
CA LYS A 931 -4.40 -22.87 8.03
C LYS A 931 -5.54 -22.11 8.70
N SER A 932 -5.23 -21.07 9.46
CA SER A 932 -6.23 -20.22 10.14
C SER A 932 -7.12 -19.52 9.12
N PHE A 933 -6.55 -18.97 8.04
CA PHE A 933 -7.33 -18.33 6.98
C PHE A 933 -8.39 -19.28 6.40
N LEU A 934 -8.01 -20.50 6.03
CA LEU A 934 -8.94 -21.49 5.47
C LEU A 934 -10.10 -21.78 6.41
N PHE A 935 -9.80 -22.10 7.67
CA PHE A 935 -10.82 -22.54 8.63
C PHE A 935 -11.72 -21.41 9.10
N ASP A 936 -11.17 -20.21 9.33
CA ASP A 936 -11.96 -19.04 9.74
C ASP A 936 -12.91 -18.58 8.64
N VAL A 937 -12.44 -18.57 7.38
CA VAL A 937 -13.27 -18.25 6.22
C VAL A 937 -14.35 -19.30 6.02
N LEU A 938 -14.02 -20.61 6.02
CA LEU A 938 -15.00 -21.68 5.86
C LEU A 938 -16.09 -21.64 6.94
N LYS A 939 -15.70 -21.51 8.21
CA LYS A 939 -16.63 -21.47 9.35
C LYS A 939 -17.57 -20.27 9.26
N THR A 940 -17.03 -19.11 8.90
CA THR A 940 -17.81 -17.87 8.83
C THR A 940 -18.70 -17.82 7.59
N LEU A 941 -18.25 -18.33 6.44
CA LEU A 941 -19.08 -18.47 5.24
C LEU A 941 -20.23 -19.46 5.49
N GLU A 942 -19.97 -20.59 6.15
CA GLU A 942 -21.02 -21.54 6.54
C GLU A 942 -22.03 -20.90 7.49
N TYR A 943 -21.57 -20.16 8.50
CA TYR A 943 -22.44 -19.41 9.41
C TYR A 943 -23.32 -18.40 8.66
N LYS A 944 -22.76 -17.65 7.71
CA LYS A 944 -23.52 -16.66 6.93
C LYS A 944 -24.50 -17.29 5.96
N LEU A 945 -24.12 -18.36 5.28
CA LEU A 945 -25.02 -19.10 4.39
C LEU A 945 -26.18 -19.74 5.15
N THR A 946 -25.92 -20.25 6.36
CA THR A 946 -26.94 -20.86 7.21
C THR A 946 -27.87 -19.83 7.85
N THR A 947 -27.36 -18.65 8.20
CA THR A 947 -28.10 -17.58 8.90
C THR A 947 -28.82 -16.62 7.94
N TYR A 948 -28.16 -16.20 6.86
CA TYR A 948 -28.62 -15.12 5.97
C TYR A 948 -28.96 -15.58 4.54
N GLY A 949 -28.57 -16.79 4.13
CA GLY A 949 -28.76 -17.28 2.76
C GLY A 949 -27.82 -16.62 1.74
N VAL A 950 -28.15 -16.73 0.46
CA VAL A 950 -27.34 -16.22 -0.67
C VAL A 950 -27.77 -14.78 -1.02
N PRO A 951 -26.84 -13.82 -1.15
CA PRO A 951 -27.16 -12.44 -1.49
C PRO A 951 -28.03 -12.31 -2.74
N GLY A 952 -29.04 -11.43 -2.71
CA GLY A 952 -29.93 -11.16 -3.85
C GLY A 952 -30.99 -12.24 -4.13
N SER A 953 -30.98 -13.39 -3.44
CA SER A 953 -32.02 -14.42 -3.61
C SER A 953 -33.20 -14.21 -2.66
N LYS A 954 -34.19 -13.40 -3.04
CA LYS A 954 -35.47 -13.34 -2.31
C LYS A 954 -36.22 -14.65 -2.54
N ASN A 955 -36.31 -15.47 -1.48
CA ASN A 955 -37.16 -16.66 -1.36
C ASN A 955 -36.78 -17.89 -2.21
N LYS A 956 -35.79 -18.66 -1.73
CA LYS A 956 -35.83 -20.14 -1.62
C LYS A 956 -34.50 -20.63 -1.07
N ARG A 957 -34.52 -21.50 -0.05
CA ARG A 957 -33.42 -22.44 0.24
C ARG A 957 -33.24 -23.34 -1.00
N GLY A 958 -32.49 -22.86 -1.98
CA GLY A 958 -32.07 -23.63 -3.15
C GLY A 958 -30.61 -23.99 -3.00
N SER A 959 -30.30 -25.29 -2.96
CA SER A 959 -28.94 -25.86 -2.91
C SER A 959 -27.97 -25.22 -3.89
N LEU A 960 -28.44 -24.84 -5.09
CA LEU A 960 -27.61 -24.26 -6.15
C LEU A 960 -27.02 -22.88 -5.81
N GLY A 961 -27.72 -22.04 -5.05
CA GLY A 961 -27.19 -20.70 -4.74
C GLY A 961 -26.01 -20.73 -3.76
N SER A 962 -26.04 -21.67 -2.80
CA SER A 962 -24.96 -21.88 -1.84
C SER A 962 -23.73 -22.53 -2.48
N GLU A 963 -23.90 -23.28 -3.58
CA GLU A 963 -22.78 -23.89 -4.29
C GLU A 963 -21.86 -22.84 -4.89
N HIS A 964 -22.41 -21.79 -5.50
CA HIS A 964 -21.64 -20.75 -6.16
C HIS A 964 -20.68 -19.99 -5.24
N VAL A 965 -21.10 -19.56 -4.04
CA VAL A 965 -20.21 -18.85 -3.09
C VAL A 965 -18.96 -19.67 -2.77
N PHE A 966 -19.13 -20.99 -2.64
CA PHE A 966 -18.00 -21.91 -2.48
C PHE A 966 -17.20 -22.06 -3.78
N ASP A 967 -17.83 -22.08 -4.96
CA ASP A 967 -17.12 -22.13 -6.25
C ASP A 967 -16.15 -20.94 -6.41
N TYR A 968 -16.59 -19.71 -6.07
CA TYR A 968 -15.72 -18.52 -6.08
C TYR A 968 -14.51 -18.70 -5.16
N PHE A 969 -14.74 -19.18 -3.93
CA PHE A 969 -13.70 -19.38 -2.93
C PHE A 969 -12.72 -20.50 -3.31
N PHE A 970 -13.23 -21.68 -3.71
CA PHE A 970 -12.39 -22.81 -4.10
C PHE A 970 -11.59 -22.55 -5.38
N TYR A 971 -12.13 -21.79 -6.34
CA TYR A 971 -11.37 -21.36 -7.52
C TYR A 971 -10.15 -20.51 -7.13
N PHE A 972 -10.33 -19.58 -6.18
CA PHE A 972 -9.23 -18.80 -5.61
C PHE A 972 -8.19 -19.69 -4.92
N LEU A 973 -8.62 -20.62 -4.05
CA LEU A 973 -7.70 -21.52 -3.35
C LEU A 973 -6.87 -22.38 -4.32
N VAL A 974 -7.49 -22.89 -5.37
CA VAL A 974 -6.83 -23.73 -6.38
C VAL A 974 -5.77 -22.92 -7.16
N LEU A 975 -6.09 -21.69 -7.57
CA LEU A 975 -5.12 -20.82 -8.25
C LEU A 975 -4.03 -20.27 -7.33
N TYR A 976 -4.26 -20.21 -6.02
CA TYR A 976 -3.22 -19.93 -5.03
C TYR A 976 -2.24 -21.09 -4.90
N ASP A 977 -2.76 -22.32 -4.79
CA ASP A 977 -1.96 -23.51 -4.52
C ASP A 977 -1.15 -23.97 -5.72
N VAL A 978 -1.67 -23.82 -6.95
CA VAL A 978 -1.10 -24.44 -8.15
C VAL A 978 -0.80 -23.39 -9.22
N LYS A 979 0.45 -23.40 -9.72
CA LYS A 979 0.91 -22.48 -10.77
C LYS A 979 0.87 -23.13 -12.15
N THR A 980 1.25 -24.41 -12.25
CA THR A 980 1.36 -25.14 -13.52
C THR A 980 0.46 -26.37 -13.60
N ALA A 981 0.14 -26.81 -14.83
CA ALA A 981 -0.64 -28.03 -15.05
C ALA A 981 0.07 -29.30 -14.53
N ASP A 982 1.39 -29.34 -14.57
CA ASP A 982 2.19 -30.45 -14.02
C ASP A 982 2.07 -30.52 -12.49
N GLU A 983 2.06 -29.37 -11.81
CA GLU A 983 1.79 -29.31 -10.37
C GLU A 983 0.36 -29.76 -10.06
N ALA A 984 -0.62 -29.38 -10.91
CA ALA A 984 -2.01 -29.79 -10.76
C ALA A 984 -2.16 -31.33 -10.81
N THR A 985 -1.58 -31.98 -11.81
CA THR A 985 -1.65 -33.44 -11.98
C THR A 985 -1.00 -34.18 -10.81
N GLN A 986 0.16 -33.72 -10.36
CA GLN A 986 0.83 -34.33 -9.21
C GLN A 986 0.03 -34.17 -7.90
N LEU A 987 -0.65 -33.04 -7.72
CA LEU A 987 -1.50 -32.79 -6.56
C LEU A 987 -2.81 -33.59 -6.61
N ILE A 988 -3.40 -33.77 -7.80
CA ILE A 988 -4.54 -34.67 -8.02
C ILE A 988 -4.15 -36.09 -7.64
N ASP A 989 -3.02 -36.58 -8.15
CA ASP A 989 -2.51 -37.92 -7.82
C ASP A 989 -2.31 -38.07 -6.31
N TYR A 990 -1.74 -37.06 -5.64
CA TYR A 990 -1.58 -37.06 -4.18
C TYR A 990 -2.91 -37.18 -3.44
N MET A 991 -3.91 -36.35 -3.79
CA MET A 991 -5.21 -36.35 -3.11
C MET A 991 -6.05 -37.60 -3.41
N GLU A 992 -5.84 -38.27 -4.53
CA GLU A 992 -6.55 -39.50 -4.93
C GLU A 992 -5.89 -40.80 -4.42
N ASN A 993 -4.58 -40.78 -4.11
CA ASN A 993 -3.81 -42.00 -3.83
C ASN A 993 -4.12 -42.70 -2.49
N ASP A 994 -5.04 -42.20 -1.68
CA ASP A 994 -5.51 -42.88 -0.46
C ASP A 994 -6.60 -43.95 -0.69
N LEU A 995 -7.23 -43.99 -1.87
CA LEU A 995 -8.20 -45.03 -2.19
C LEU A 995 -7.59 -46.44 -2.29
N LYS A 996 -6.26 -46.56 -2.35
CA LYS A 996 -5.55 -47.84 -2.52
C LYS A 996 -4.85 -48.37 -1.27
N LYS A 997 -4.83 -47.62 -0.15
CA LYS A 997 -4.16 -48.05 1.10
C LYS A 997 -5.10 -48.54 2.20
N ALA A 998 -6.42 -48.54 1.97
CA ALA A 998 -7.41 -48.99 2.94
C ALA A 998 -7.66 -50.52 2.96
N THR A 999 -6.89 -51.32 2.22
CA THR A 999 -7.10 -52.78 2.08
C THR A 999 -5.85 -53.63 2.34
N GLU A 1000 -4.99 -53.26 3.28
CA GLU A 1000 -4.07 -54.24 3.89
C GLU A 1000 -4.01 -54.04 5.41
N ASP A 1001 -4.39 -55.09 6.12
CA ASP A 1001 -4.55 -55.22 7.57
C ASP A 1001 -3.29 -54.87 8.37
N VAL A 1002 -3.47 -54.45 9.64
CA VAL A 1002 -2.99 -55.19 10.83
C VAL A 1002 -3.53 -54.52 12.11
N ASP A 1003 -4.07 -55.40 12.97
CA ASP A 1003 -4.50 -55.23 14.35
C ASP A 1003 -3.64 -54.30 15.24
N ILE A 1004 -4.27 -53.61 16.20
CA ILE A 1004 -4.03 -53.73 17.66
C ILE A 1004 -5.01 -52.83 18.45
N LYS A 1005 -5.91 -53.52 19.17
CA LYS A 1005 -6.64 -53.25 20.43
C LYS A 1005 -6.55 -51.87 21.13
N SER A 1006 -7.72 -51.22 21.21
CA SER A 1006 -8.43 -50.66 22.38
C SER A 1006 -7.69 -50.29 23.68
N GLU A 1007 -7.92 -49.07 24.19
CA GLU A 1007 -8.46 -48.78 25.54
C GLU A 1007 -8.79 -47.28 25.76
N ASP A 1008 -10.09 -47.00 25.88
CA ASP A 1008 -10.79 -46.31 26.99
C ASP A 1008 -10.89 -44.75 27.20
N LEU A 1009 -12.15 -44.37 27.54
CA LEU A 1009 -12.72 -43.19 28.26
C LEU A 1009 -13.27 -42.00 27.42
N HIS A 1010 -14.60 -41.89 27.23
CA HIS A 1010 -15.62 -41.15 28.06
C HIS A 1010 -15.49 -39.61 27.94
N GLU A 1011 -16.50 -38.75 27.66
CA GLU A 1011 -17.96 -38.77 27.88
C GLU A 1011 -18.68 -37.61 27.13
N LYS A 1012 -19.97 -37.85 26.84
CA LYS A 1012 -21.17 -36.97 26.90
C LYS A 1012 -21.39 -35.78 25.95
N LYS A 1013 -22.49 -35.97 25.20
CA LYS A 1013 -23.36 -34.99 24.53
C LYS A 1013 -24.13 -34.13 25.52
N GLU A 1014 -24.49 -32.91 25.10
CA GLU A 1014 -25.84 -32.36 25.31
C GLU A 1014 -26.15 -31.33 24.22
N ALA A 1015 -27.45 -31.15 23.93
CA ALA A 1015 -27.97 -30.57 22.70
C ALA A 1015 -29.13 -29.60 22.98
N ILE A 1016 -29.50 -28.82 21.94
CA ILE A 1016 -30.81 -28.16 21.68
C ILE A 1016 -30.93 -26.77 22.39
N GLU A 1017 -31.44 -25.65 21.82
CA GLU A 1017 -32.68 -25.44 21.05
C GLU A 1017 -32.70 -24.06 20.32
N VAL A 1018 -33.49 -23.98 19.24
CA VAL A 1018 -33.72 -22.81 18.37
C VAL A 1018 -35.06 -22.14 18.72
N LYS A 1019 -35.16 -20.80 18.65
CA LYS A 1019 -36.43 -20.07 18.54
C LYS A 1019 -36.42 -19.04 17.41
N GLN A 1020 -37.53 -19.00 16.68
CA GLN A 1020 -37.87 -18.12 15.54
C GLN A 1020 -38.70 -16.92 15.97
N GLU A 1021 -38.63 -15.82 15.20
CA GLU A 1021 -39.69 -14.84 14.82
C GLU A 1021 -38.97 -13.64 14.15
N SER A 1022 -39.48 -12.79 13.26
CA SER A 1022 -40.64 -12.68 12.36
C SER A 1022 -40.36 -11.45 11.43
N GLN A 1023 -40.89 -11.40 10.19
CA GLN A 1023 -40.67 -10.33 9.19
C GLN A 1023 -41.61 -9.11 9.34
N PRO A 1024 -41.28 -7.93 8.77
CA PRO A 1024 -42.00 -7.49 7.54
C PRO A 1024 -41.21 -6.62 6.49
N LYS A 1025 -41.53 -6.91 5.21
CA LYS A 1025 -41.78 -6.09 3.96
C LYS A 1025 -40.91 -4.89 3.46
N ASN A 1026 -40.36 -5.14 2.25
CA ASN A 1026 -40.35 -4.39 0.95
C ASN A 1026 -39.83 -2.93 0.81
N GLU A 1027 -38.84 -2.74 -0.09
CA GLU A 1027 -38.97 -2.24 -1.49
C GLU A 1027 -37.70 -2.64 -2.30
N ALA A 1028 -37.70 -2.50 -3.63
CA ALA A 1028 -36.67 -3.01 -4.55
C ALA A 1028 -36.21 -1.93 -5.54
N GLN A 1029 -34.89 -1.78 -5.70
CA GLN A 1029 -34.22 -1.06 -6.79
C GLN A 1029 -33.01 -1.88 -7.30
N ASP A 1030 -32.72 -1.75 -8.59
CA ASP A 1030 -31.71 -2.49 -9.38
C ASP A 1030 -30.29 -1.94 -9.14
N ASP A 1031 -29.42 -2.72 -8.48
CA ASP A 1031 -28.05 -2.34 -8.06
C ASP A 1031 -26.93 -3.10 -8.81
N ASP A 1032 -27.04 -3.31 -10.13
CA ASP A 1032 -26.07 -4.15 -10.86
C ASP A 1032 -24.74 -3.43 -11.22
N PHE A 1033 -24.57 -2.14 -10.89
CA PHE A 1033 -23.33 -1.39 -11.17
C PHE A 1033 -22.64 -0.81 -9.92
N ASP A 1034 -23.36 -0.57 -8.83
CA ASP A 1034 -22.73 -0.10 -7.57
C ASP A 1034 -21.93 -1.22 -6.88
N MET A 1035 -22.09 -2.47 -7.35
CA MET A 1035 -21.19 -3.57 -7.03
C MET A 1035 -19.79 -3.45 -7.67
N LEU A 1036 -19.53 -2.59 -8.66
CA LEU A 1036 -18.21 -2.49 -9.31
C LEU A 1036 -17.24 -1.52 -8.60
N PHE A 1037 -17.75 -0.53 -7.88
CA PHE A 1037 -16.96 0.54 -7.26
C PHE A 1037 -17.57 0.92 -5.90
N GLY A 1038 -17.50 0.02 -4.92
CA GLY A 1038 -18.22 0.12 -3.66
C GLY A 1038 -18.11 1.48 -2.97
N GLU A 1039 -19.27 2.10 -2.71
CA GLU A 1039 -19.37 3.20 -1.75
C GLU A 1039 -19.50 2.61 -0.33
N ASN A 1040 -18.73 3.17 0.61
CA ASN A 1040 -18.68 2.72 2.00
C ASN A 1040 -19.95 3.16 2.75
N ASP A 1041 -20.89 2.25 2.96
CA ASP A 1041 -21.90 2.40 4.00
C ASP A 1041 -21.29 2.07 5.38
N THR A 1042 -21.21 3.09 6.22
CA THR A 1042 -20.83 3.00 7.63
C THR A 1042 -21.85 2.20 8.43
N SER A 1043 -21.44 1.06 9.01
CA SER A 1043 -22.14 0.47 10.15
C SER A 1043 -21.17 0.15 11.28
N THR A 1044 -21.02 1.12 12.17
CA THR A 1044 -20.57 0.96 13.55
C THR A 1044 -21.69 0.27 14.34
N GLN A 1045 -21.43 -0.92 14.88
CA GLN A 1045 -22.10 -1.38 16.10
C GLN A 1045 -21.04 -1.93 17.05
N ALA A 1046 -20.82 -1.15 18.11
CA ALA A 1046 -20.04 -1.49 19.27
C ALA A 1046 -20.85 -2.43 20.18
N TYR A 1047 -20.15 -3.37 20.80
CA TYR A 1047 -20.46 -3.87 22.13
C TYR A 1047 -19.14 -4.01 22.90
N GLU A 1048 -19.03 -3.19 23.95
CA GLU A 1048 -18.21 -3.31 25.18
C GLU A 1048 -18.61 -4.61 25.94
N GLU A 1049 -17.88 -5.23 26.88
CA GLU A 1049 -16.56 -5.12 27.52
C GLU A 1049 -16.35 -6.41 28.38
N ASP A 1050 -15.25 -6.46 29.15
CA ASP A 1050 -14.92 -7.31 30.32
C ASP A 1050 -14.03 -8.54 30.02
N GLU A 1051 -12.72 -8.56 30.30
CA GLU A 1051 -11.88 -8.30 31.49
C GLU A 1051 -11.22 -9.61 31.97
N ASP A 1052 -9.88 -9.62 31.87
CA ASP A 1052 -8.85 -10.18 32.74
C ASP A 1052 -8.91 -11.64 33.26
N ASN A 1053 -7.82 -12.37 33.00
CA ASN A 1053 -6.89 -12.76 34.07
C ASN A 1053 -5.56 -13.28 33.53
N GLU A 1054 -4.49 -12.63 33.99
CA GLU A 1054 -3.11 -13.10 33.96
C GLU A 1054 -2.97 -14.41 34.75
N ASN A 1055 -2.16 -15.34 34.24
CA ASN A 1055 -1.24 -16.10 35.09
C ASN A 1055 -0.09 -16.68 34.26
N ASN A 1056 1.11 -16.32 34.69
CA ASN A 1056 2.39 -16.95 34.36
C ASN A 1056 2.33 -18.47 34.52
N ASP A 1057 2.95 -19.20 33.58
CA ASP A 1057 4.07 -20.05 33.97
C ASP A 1057 4.93 -20.43 32.76
N GLY A 1058 6.24 -20.22 32.92
CA GLY A 1058 7.24 -20.59 31.94
C GLY A 1058 7.47 -22.09 31.88
N ASN A 1059 7.81 -22.59 30.69
CA ASN A 1059 8.83 -23.61 30.55
C ASN A 1059 9.28 -23.76 29.09
N ASN A 1060 10.55 -23.43 28.88
CA ASN A 1060 11.38 -23.88 27.77
C ASN A 1060 11.29 -25.41 27.60
N LYS A 1061 11.06 -25.88 26.38
CA LYS A 1061 11.55 -27.19 25.93
C LYS A 1061 11.75 -27.21 24.41
N THR A 1062 13.01 -27.00 24.06
CA THR A 1062 13.68 -27.50 22.86
C THR A 1062 13.34 -28.97 22.61
N ASN A 1063 12.90 -29.32 21.40
CA ASN A 1063 12.83 -30.71 20.95
C ASN A 1063 13.48 -30.85 19.57
N ASN A 1064 14.79 -31.11 19.60
CA ASN A 1064 15.51 -31.86 18.57
C ASN A 1064 15.04 -33.32 18.60
N ILE A 1065 14.56 -33.89 17.48
CA ILE A 1065 14.52 -35.34 17.26
C ILE A 1065 14.82 -35.62 15.77
N PRO A 1066 15.60 -36.68 15.46
CA PRO A 1066 16.57 -36.72 14.38
C PRO A 1066 16.08 -37.35 13.07
N MET A 1067 16.79 -37.00 12.00
CA MET A 1067 16.67 -37.57 10.67
C MET A 1067 17.31 -38.96 10.63
N THR A 1068 16.53 -40.00 10.32
CA THR A 1068 17.05 -41.31 9.89
C THR A 1068 16.66 -41.58 8.44
N THR A 1069 17.72 -41.84 7.67
CA THR A 1069 17.78 -42.32 6.28
C THR A 1069 16.98 -43.60 6.05
N LEU A 1070 16.34 -43.74 4.88
CA LEU A 1070 16.25 -44.98 4.07
C LEU A 1070 15.49 -44.75 2.72
N GLU A 1071 16.19 -45.06 1.62
CA GLU A 1071 15.78 -45.76 0.38
C GLU A 1071 14.87 -45.11 -0.70
N GLU A 1072 15.51 -44.28 -1.52
CA GLU A 1072 15.62 -44.22 -3.01
C GLU A 1072 14.48 -44.47 -4.02
N ASN A 1073 13.25 -44.86 -3.69
CA ASN A 1073 12.16 -44.91 -4.71
C ASN A 1073 10.92 -44.06 -4.41
N GLN A 1074 10.95 -43.24 -3.35
CA GLN A 1074 9.85 -42.33 -2.93
C GLN A 1074 10.06 -40.85 -3.32
N TYR A 1075 11.08 -40.52 -4.12
CA TYR A 1075 11.59 -39.15 -4.21
C TYR A 1075 10.66 -38.12 -4.88
N LYS A 1076 9.74 -38.50 -5.78
CA LYS A 1076 8.87 -37.51 -6.44
C LYS A 1076 7.68 -37.04 -5.59
N SER A 1077 7.06 -37.94 -4.83
CA SER A 1077 5.90 -37.60 -3.98
C SER A 1077 6.32 -36.88 -2.69
N LYS A 1078 7.49 -37.19 -2.11
CA LYS A 1078 8.03 -36.47 -0.95
C LYS A 1078 8.45 -35.03 -1.25
N ASN A 1079 8.90 -34.74 -2.47
CA ASN A 1079 9.34 -33.38 -2.83
C ASN A 1079 8.18 -32.37 -2.84
N ILE A 1080 6.98 -32.77 -3.29
CA ILE A 1080 5.79 -31.91 -3.25
C ILE A 1080 5.33 -31.67 -1.81
N TYR A 1081 5.34 -32.72 -0.98
CA TYR A 1081 4.98 -32.62 0.44
C TYR A 1081 5.87 -31.61 1.19
N VAL A 1082 7.17 -31.56 0.87
CA VAL A 1082 8.10 -30.58 1.47
C VAL A 1082 7.84 -29.16 0.94
N LEU A 1083 7.55 -29.00 -0.35
CA LEU A 1083 7.32 -27.70 -1.00
C LEU A 1083 5.97 -27.04 -0.65
N LYS A 1084 4.93 -27.85 -0.44
CA LYS A 1084 3.53 -27.39 -0.32
C LYS A 1084 2.90 -27.76 1.02
N ARG A 1085 3.70 -27.93 2.08
CA ARG A 1085 3.24 -28.22 3.44
C ARG A 1085 2.16 -27.24 3.94
N ASN A 1086 2.20 -25.99 3.46
CA ASN A 1086 1.25 -24.94 3.81
C ASN A 1086 0.17 -24.70 2.73
N SER A 1087 0.06 -25.56 1.72
CA SER A 1087 -0.99 -25.44 0.69
C SER A 1087 -2.36 -25.82 1.23
N PHE A 1088 -3.42 -25.20 0.70
CA PHE A 1088 -4.79 -25.51 1.09
C PHE A 1088 -5.18 -26.96 0.76
N ALA A 1089 -4.67 -27.50 -0.35
CA ALA A 1089 -4.88 -28.88 -0.76
C ALA A 1089 -4.32 -29.89 0.25
N VAL A 1090 -3.07 -29.71 0.70
CA VAL A 1090 -2.45 -30.58 1.72
C VAL A 1090 -3.18 -30.43 3.04
N LEU A 1091 -3.55 -29.21 3.45
CA LEU A 1091 -4.32 -28.97 4.68
C LEU A 1091 -5.70 -29.63 4.65
N LEU A 1092 -6.41 -29.55 3.53
CA LEU A 1092 -7.71 -30.22 3.34
C LEU A 1092 -7.56 -31.74 3.34
N HIS A 1093 -6.50 -32.26 2.74
CA HIS A 1093 -6.23 -33.70 2.66
C HIS A 1093 -5.78 -34.29 4.02
N GLU A 1094 -4.85 -33.65 4.72
CA GLU A 1094 -4.47 -34.04 6.09
C GLU A 1094 -5.67 -34.01 7.04
N ARG A 1095 -6.53 -32.99 6.91
CA ARG A 1095 -7.73 -32.90 7.72
C ARG A 1095 -8.76 -33.97 7.36
N LYS A 1096 -8.88 -34.36 6.09
CA LYS A 1096 -9.71 -35.50 5.67
C LYS A 1096 -9.24 -36.78 6.35
N LEU A 1097 -7.93 -37.05 6.32
CA LEU A 1097 -7.32 -38.20 6.99
C LEU A 1097 -7.59 -38.20 8.51
N LEU A 1098 -7.51 -37.03 9.16
CA LEU A 1098 -7.84 -36.87 10.57
C LEU A 1098 -9.34 -37.05 10.86
N THR A 1099 -10.23 -36.61 9.98
CA THR A 1099 -11.67 -36.82 10.14
C THR A 1099 -12.08 -38.26 9.85
N ASP A 1100 -11.39 -38.95 8.93
CA ASP A 1100 -11.59 -40.36 8.63
C ASP A 1100 -11.13 -41.24 9.81
N SER A 1101 -10.01 -40.89 10.46
CA SER A 1101 -9.57 -41.57 11.69
C SER A 1101 -10.48 -41.27 12.87
N ALA A 1102 -10.91 -40.01 13.06
CA ALA A 1102 -11.82 -39.64 14.15
C ALA A 1102 -13.23 -40.25 13.98
N LEU A 1103 -13.72 -40.45 12.75
CA LEU A 1103 -14.95 -41.20 12.50
C LEU A 1103 -14.77 -42.70 12.79
N LYS A 1104 -13.62 -43.28 12.42
CA LYS A 1104 -13.27 -44.67 12.81
C LYS A 1104 -13.18 -44.83 14.33
N ASN A 1105 -12.75 -43.79 15.04
CA ASN A 1105 -12.66 -43.76 16.51
C ASN A 1105 -13.97 -43.37 17.22
N GLY A 1106 -15.01 -42.94 16.48
CA GLY A 1106 -16.32 -42.57 17.03
C GLY A 1106 -16.38 -41.19 17.70
N GLU A 1107 -15.38 -40.33 17.49
CA GLU A 1107 -15.25 -39.01 18.13
C GLU A 1107 -16.11 -37.92 17.45
N ILE A 1108 -16.51 -38.11 16.18
CA ILE A 1108 -17.22 -37.11 15.36
C ILE A 1108 -18.54 -37.67 14.81
N THR A 1109 -19.56 -36.83 14.63
CA THR A 1109 -20.83 -37.26 14.04
C THR A 1109 -20.72 -37.49 12.53
N LYS A 1110 -21.45 -38.48 11.99
CA LYS A 1110 -21.49 -38.75 10.54
C LYS A 1110 -21.84 -37.51 9.69
N LYS A 1111 -22.65 -36.59 10.23
CA LYS A 1111 -23.02 -35.33 9.55
C LYS A 1111 -21.85 -34.35 9.42
N GLU A 1112 -20.97 -34.27 10.41
CA GLU A 1112 -19.79 -33.40 10.37
C GLU A 1112 -18.71 -33.98 9.44
N HIS A 1113 -18.59 -35.30 9.40
CA HIS A 1113 -17.74 -36.02 8.46
C HIS A 1113 -18.20 -35.84 7.00
N ASP A 1114 -19.48 -36.08 6.70
CA ASP A 1114 -20.06 -35.90 5.37
C ASP A 1114 -19.90 -34.44 4.86
N LYS A 1115 -19.99 -33.45 5.76
CA LYS A 1115 -19.77 -32.03 5.43
C LYS A 1115 -18.33 -31.73 5.01
N PHE A 1116 -17.35 -32.30 5.71
CA PHE A 1116 -15.94 -32.02 5.42
C PHE A 1116 -15.49 -32.69 4.10
N ILE A 1117 -16.03 -33.88 3.80
CA ILE A 1117 -15.81 -34.57 2.51
C ILE A 1117 -16.30 -33.72 1.34
N ILE A 1118 -17.44 -33.03 1.48
CA ILE A 1118 -17.94 -32.13 0.43
C ILE A 1118 -16.92 -31.03 0.10
N TYR A 1119 -16.21 -30.47 1.09
CA TYR A 1119 -15.18 -29.45 0.84
C TYR A 1119 -13.95 -30.04 0.13
N HIS A 1120 -13.51 -31.23 0.53
CA HIS A 1120 -12.42 -31.95 -0.15
C HIS A 1120 -12.77 -32.25 -1.62
N ASP A 1121 -13.96 -32.79 -1.86
CA ASP A 1121 -14.38 -33.19 -3.20
C ASP A 1121 -14.65 -31.98 -4.10
N LYS A 1122 -15.14 -30.86 -3.54
CA LYS A 1122 -15.24 -29.58 -4.26
C LYS A 1122 -13.88 -29.03 -4.67
N TYR A 1123 -12.90 -29.02 -3.76
CA TYR A 1123 -11.54 -28.60 -4.09
C TYR A 1123 -10.97 -29.47 -5.22
N LEU A 1124 -11.12 -30.80 -5.13
CA LEU A 1124 -10.63 -31.74 -6.13
C LEU A 1124 -11.35 -31.61 -7.48
N CYS A 1125 -12.67 -31.36 -7.48
CA CYS A 1125 -13.43 -31.07 -8.70
C CYS A 1125 -12.95 -29.76 -9.36
N MET A 1126 -12.72 -28.72 -8.56
CA MET A 1126 -12.21 -27.44 -9.05
C MET A 1126 -10.77 -27.57 -9.57
N LEU A 1127 -9.90 -28.32 -8.89
CA LEU A 1127 -8.53 -28.61 -9.32
C LEU A 1127 -8.48 -29.30 -10.69
N LYS A 1128 -9.44 -30.19 -10.99
CA LYS A 1128 -9.55 -30.87 -12.29
C LYS A 1128 -10.11 -30.00 -13.42
N THR A 1129 -10.88 -28.98 -13.09
CA THR A 1129 -11.60 -28.12 -14.07
C THR A 1129 -10.94 -26.76 -14.27
N CYS A 1130 -10.07 -26.34 -13.34
CA CYS A 1130 -9.33 -25.09 -13.42
C CYS A 1130 -8.32 -25.09 -14.57
N VAL A 1131 -8.12 -23.93 -15.19
CA VAL A 1131 -7.16 -23.73 -16.27
C VAL A 1131 -5.88 -23.13 -15.72
N PHE A 1132 -4.77 -23.87 -15.83
CA PHE A 1132 -3.42 -23.45 -15.41
C PHE A 1132 -2.55 -23.09 -16.59
#